data_AF-A0A0N9WAV5-F1
#
_entry.id   AF-A0A0N9WAV5-F1
#
_cell.length_a   1.000
_cell.length_b   1.000
_cell.length_c   1.000
_cell.angle_alpha   90.00
_cell.angle_beta   90.00
_cell.angle_gamma   90.00
#
_symmetry.space_group_name_H-M   'P 1'
#
loop_
_entity.id
_entity.type
_entity.pdbx_description
1 polymer ?
#
loop_
_entity_poly.entity_id
_entity_poly.type
_entity_poly.pdbx_seq_one_letter_code
_entity_poly.pdbx_strand_id
1 'polypeptide(L)'
;MTRTHEIRPDLDEGIDRKVLSQLRARFLKLNDGRLARAMEGLSPRQQGVLTLLPLFFHVNHPLLPGYVSGSTPAGLSNFEPDATALAEAQRLTRSFSYKPRHGNPPRPIQGLFLMGSLGTLAQADQSDMDVWVCHAPDLSESELAELRKKCQLLEIWAASQGAEAHFFLIDPQRFVRGERDTQLSSDDCGTTQHYLLLDEFYRTAIWLAGRTPIWWLVPVYEETGYDQYTHTLLSKRFIRADETLDLGHLAQIPPGEFIGAGLWQLFKGIESPYKSVLKLLLTEVYASEHPNVKCLSLRFKQAVFANRLDLDELDPYIVVYRRIEEYLTARGEPERLELVRRALYLKVNRKLTGNSGQRNKSWQRLLLERLAEEWGWDQRQLAMLDSRSQWKVRQVSAERRALVNELNYSYRFLTQFARTEQSVSLINKRDLNVLGRRLYAAFERKADKIEFINPGIAPDLAEDTLTLVQSANKKEPGQSHWGLYNGNLGNLEWEHFAPIKRCRELLELLTWCHRNGVIDSSTRLALHPGSSDLSEFELFNLLGSLQQAIALPLTSVSEEQLLHASVPSEVLILVNVGVDPLKHHRDLNILMTTERTDSLSYAGVRENLVLTLDQVTLNSWNEVLVSRYDGAHALLDCLRDYLNNLPGGPQQPRLRVRCFCHNRAQFIAQRVEEVLDTAQNLLLSKLNHRYLIQVQQHYHVLELVPGQVNHVALTSPSALLDYLNQDLIRYSPLQLDPMALVDHDLALILPMGQPDCIQVFYRINDAHAELYVLDEFNALWQQRQPYHDEQSLLVPLQRFLQSILFRRDALLPMDPAQPVTVLETLYYQLLPSGTNRARRVEPRPAPQTPVNKPFYDVQAIVGKAVPGQGQVTLYCNQREFSELEHGDQLFAVVAQEIVGQRREAQHYLCYITDLDLSGLLGDGQGSSNLYLRYKADLERALNKALEQA
;
A
#
# COMPACT_ATOMS: atom_id res chain seq x y z
N MET A 1 -23.71 11.68 61.93
CA MET A 1 -24.18 12.37 60.71
C MET A 1 -23.71 13.82 60.75
N THR A 2 -22.48 14.09 60.31
CA THR A 2 -21.97 15.46 60.14
C THR A 2 -22.33 15.92 58.74
N ARG A 3 -23.13 16.99 58.64
CA ARG A 3 -23.64 17.52 57.37
C ARG A 3 -22.47 17.99 56.49
N THR A 4 -22.15 17.21 55.47
CA THR A 4 -21.24 17.54 54.37
C THR A 4 -21.95 18.52 53.43
N HIS A 5 -21.87 19.83 53.72
CA HIS A 5 -22.46 20.84 52.87
C HIS A 5 -21.59 21.14 51.64
N GLU A 6 -22.25 21.23 50.49
CA GLU A 6 -21.69 21.76 49.25
C GLU A 6 -21.25 23.21 49.47
N ILE A 7 -20.06 23.56 48.98
CA ILE A 7 -19.55 24.93 49.02
C ILE A 7 -20.00 25.64 47.73
N ARG A 8 -20.69 26.77 47.85
CA ARG A 8 -21.15 27.61 46.73
C ARG A 8 -20.75 29.08 46.98
N PRO A 9 -19.51 29.47 46.65
CA PRO A 9 -19.05 30.84 46.82
C PRO A 9 -19.76 31.78 45.84
N ASP A 10 -20.25 32.92 46.32
CA ASP A 10 -20.86 33.97 45.50
C ASP A 10 -20.07 35.27 45.68
N LEU A 11 -19.70 35.91 44.57
CA LEU A 11 -18.96 37.18 44.60
C LEU A 11 -19.82 38.34 45.12
N ASP A 12 -21.14 38.30 44.86
CA ASP A 12 -22.07 39.37 45.22
C ASP A 12 -22.46 39.32 46.70
N GLU A 13 -22.51 38.11 47.29
CA GLU A 13 -22.72 37.91 48.74
C GLU A 13 -21.43 38.03 49.56
N GLY A 14 -20.26 38.06 48.88
CA GLY A 14 -18.93 38.15 49.47
C GLY A 14 -18.29 36.79 49.74
N ILE A 15 -16.98 36.68 49.45
CA ILE A 15 -16.22 35.42 49.58
C ILE A 15 -15.36 35.42 50.86
N ASP A 16 -15.52 34.41 51.72
CA ASP A 16 -14.60 34.16 52.84
C ASP A 16 -13.35 33.39 52.36
N ARG A 17 -12.15 33.90 52.70
CA ARG A 17 -10.88 33.23 52.43
C ARG A 17 -10.83 31.82 53.01
N LYS A 18 -11.49 31.57 54.15
CA LYS A 18 -11.57 30.23 54.75
C LYS A 18 -12.29 29.24 53.82
N VAL A 19 -13.31 29.68 53.11
CA VAL A 19 -14.06 28.84 52.16
C VAL A 19 -13.17 28.45 50.98
N LEU A 20 -12.39 29.39 50.44
CA LEU A 20 -11.41 29.11 49.38
C LEU A 20 -10.31 28.15 49.86
N SER A 21 -9.81 28.33 51.08
CA SER A 21 -8.84 27.39 51.68
C SER A 21 -9.42 25.99 51.89
N GLN A 22 -10.70 25.87 52.26
CA GLN A 22 -11.39 24.59 52.36
C GLN A 22 -11.54 23.90 51.01
N LEU A 23 -11.94 24.62 49.96
CA LEU A 23 -11.98 24.09 48.59
C LEU A 23 -10.59 23.61 48.15
N ARG A 24 -9.55 24.39 48.44
CA ARG A 24 -8.16 24.01 48.17
C ARG A 24 -7.78 22.71 48.88
N ALA A 25 -8.11 22.59 50.15
CA ALA A 25 -7.84 21.38 50.93
C ALA A 25 -8.59 20.14 50.39
N ARG A 26 -9.80 20.30 49.86
CA ARG A 26 -10.57 19.19 49.29
C ARG A 26 -9.91 18.62 48.04
N PHE A 27 -9.44 19.46 47.11
CA PHE A 27 -8.74 18.95 45.93
C PHE A 27 -7.36 18.36 46.30
N LEU A 28 -6.63 19.00 47.23
CA LEU A 28 -5.32 18.48 47.67
C LEU A 28 -5.46 17.11 48.34
N LYS A 29 -6.54 16.87 49.09
CA LYS A 29 -6.83 15.55 49.65
C LYS A 29 -7.00 14.48 48.57
N LEU A 30 -7.68 14.79 47.46
CA LEU A 30 -7.78 13.87 46.32
C LEU A 30 -6.44 13.68 45.63
N ASN A 31 -5.68 14.76 45.46
CA ASN A 31 -4.34 14.74 44.89
C ASN A 31 -3.41 13.80 45.67
N ASP A 32 -3.37 13.93 46.99
CA ASP A 32 -2.54 13.11 47.87
C ASP A 32 -2.94 11.64 47.78
N GLY A 33 -4.25 11.35 47.76
CA GLY A 33 -4.77 10.01 47.56
C GLY A 33 -4.38 9.39 46.22
N ARG A 34 -4.45 10.18 45.13
CA ARG A 34 -4.02 9.74 43.79
C ARG A 34 -2.51 9.58 43.69
N LEU A 35 -1.73 10.45 44.32
CA LEU A 35 -0.27 10.33 44.38
C LEU A 35 0.15 9.07 45.16
N ALA A 36 -0.54 8.75 46.27
CA ALA A 36 -0.32 7.50 47.00
C ALA A 36 -0.62 6.28 46.12
N ARG A 37 -1.76 6.26 45.43
CA ARG A 37 -2.10 5.22 44.45
C ARG A 37 -1.07 5.10 43.33
N ALA A 38 -0.55 6.24 42.85
CA ALA A 38 0.50 6.27 41.84
C ALA A 38 1.76 5.57 42.33
N MET A 39 2.21 5.91 43.54
CA MET A 39 3.38 5.30 44.18
C MET A 39 3.20 3.79 44.40
N GLU A 40 2.01 3.33 44.85
CA GLU A 40 1.71 1.91 45.03
C GLU A 40 1.88 1.08 43.74
N GLY A 41 1.57 1.67 42.58
CA GLY A 41 1.71 1.02 41.28
C GLY A 41 3.10 1.13 40.64
N LEU A 42 4.03 1.87 41.24
CA LEU A 42 5.40 2.03 40.74
C LEU A 42 6.38 1.11 41.46
N SER A 43 7.39 0.63 40.74
CA SER A 43 8.52 -0.07 41.38
C SER A 43 9.35 0.89 42.26
N PRO A 44 10.14 0.39 43.23
CA PRO A 44 10.93 1.26 44.11
C PRO A 44 11.87 2.23 43.38
N ARG A 45 12.43 1.83 42.23
CA ARG A 45 13.27 2.72 41.40
C ARG A 45 12.45 3.83 40.74
N GLN A 46 11.29 3.49 40.19
CA GLN A 46 10.37 4.47 39.58
C GLN A 46 9.76 5.41 40.63
N GLN A 47 9.48 4.93 41.84
CA GLN A 47 9.08 5.78 42.97
C GLN A 47 10.17 6.81 43.30
N GLY A 48 11.44 6.39 43.27
CA GLY A 48 12.59 7.29 43.43
C GLY A 48 12.63 8.38 42.35
N VAL A 49 12.34 8.03 41.09
CA VAL A 49 12.19 9.02 40.00
C VAL A 49 11.15 10.06 40.37
N LEU A 50 9.91 9.65 40.63
CA LEU A 50 8.80 10.57 40.90
C LEU A 50 9.04 11.44 42.14
N THR A 51 9.66 10.87 43.18
CA THR A 51 10.00 11.58 44.42
C THR A 51 11.02 12.70 44.20
N LEU A 52 11.97 12.51 43.28
CA LEU A 52 13.09 13.43 43.08
C LEU A 52 12.85 14.50 42.02
N LEU A 53 11.82 14.36 41.17
CA LEU A 53 11.51 15.35 40.13
C LEU A 53 11.39 16.77 40.68
N PRO A 54 10.60 17.04 41.76
CA PRO A 54 10.53 18.40 42.32
C PRO A 54 11.89 18.95 42.73
N LEU A 55 12.76 18.13 43.32
CA LEU A 55 14.10 18.53 43.73
C LEU A 55 14.97 18.88 42.52
N PHE A 56 14.93 18.09 41.46
CA PHE A 56 15.75 18.34 40.27
C PHE A 56 15.36 19.62 39.52
N PHE A 57 14.09 20.01 39.53
CA PHE A 57 13.67 21.32 39.00
C PHE A 57 13.91 22.47 39.98
N HIS A 58 13.96 22.20 41.28
CA HIS A 58 14.26 23.21 42.30
C HIS A 58 15.76 23.53 42.39
N VAL A 59 16.65 22.54 42.26
CA VAL A 59 18.10 22.68 42.44
C VAL A 59 18.83 22.44 41.12
N ASN A 60 19.64 23.41 40.69
CA ASN A 60 20.60 23.22 39.61
C ASN A 60 21.99 22.92 40.20
N HIS A 61 22.47 21.68 40.11
CA HIS A 61 23.73 21.26 40.73
C HIS A 61 24.46 20.21 39.89
N PRO A 62 25.79 20.29 39.67
CA PRO A 62 26.55 19.38 38.80
C PRO A 62 26.47 17.89 39.15
N LEU A 63 26.17 17.57 40.40
CA LEU A 63 26.03 16.20 40.91
C LEU A 63 24.62 15.61 40.75
N LEU A 64 23.65 16.39 40.28
CA LEU A 64 22.28 15.96 40.10
C LEU A 64 21.99 15.71 38.62
N PRO A 65 21.13 14.73 38.29
CA PRO A 65 20.60 14.55 36.95
C PRO A 65 19.97 15.84 36.40
N GLY A 66 20.08 16.04 35.09
CA GLY A 66 19.52 17.22 34.42
C GLY A 66 20.39 18.48 34.47
N TYR A 67 21.57 18.47 35.09
CA TYR A 67 22.48 19.62 35.06
C TYR A 67 23.03 19.85 33.64
N VAL A 68 22.89 21.08 33.15
CA VAL A 68 23.42 21.51 31.84
C VAL A 68 24.57 22.49 32.04
N SER A 69 24.33 23.57 32.78
CA SER A 69 25.30 24.61 33.08
C SER A 69 24.95 25.33 34.39
N GLY A 70 25.77 26.28 34.85
CA GLY A 70 25.45 27.11 36.01
C GLY A 70 24.27 28.07 35.80
N SER A 71 23.95 28.42 34.55
CA SER A 71 22.86 29.33 34.16
C SER A 71 21.52 28.64 33.95
N THR A 72 21.46 27.30 33.97
CA THR A 72 20.21 26.57 33.73
C THR A 72 19.12 27.00 34.72
N PRO A 73 17.92 27.38 34.25
CA PRO A 73 16.81 27.77 35.12
C PRO A 73 16.49 26.70 36.17
N ALA A 74 16.43 27.12 37.43
CA ALA A 74 16.00 26.28 38.54
C ALA A 74 15.49 27.11 39.71
N GLY A 75 14.52 26.54 40.41
CA GLY A 75 13.81 27.18 41.51
C GLY A 75 12.32 26.96 41.32
N LEU A 76 11.79 25.99 42.07
CA LEU A 76 10.37 25.65 42.05
C LEU A 76 9.61 26.51 43.06
N SER A 77 8.54 27.15 42.61
CA SER A 77 7.67 27.99 43.44
C SER A 77 7.14 27.22 44.65
N ASN A 78 7.18 27.80 45.84
CA ASN A 78 6.59 27.25 47.07
C ASN A 78 7.00 25.80 47.41
N PHE A 79 8.17 25.36 46.96
CA PHE A 79 8.71 24.04 47.24
C PHE A 79 10.00 24.16 48.04
N GLU A 80 10.09 23.40 49.11
CA GLU A 80 11.31 23.14 49.86
C GLU A 80 11.44 21.62 50.01
N PRO A 81 12.63 21.04 49.77
CA PRO A 81 12.79 19.59 49.81
C PRO A 81 12.65 19.06 51.24
N ASP A 82 11.85 18.01 51.40
CA ASP A 82 11.69 17.33 52.67
C ASP A 82 12.85 16.35 52.96
N ALA A 83 12.86 15.79 54.17
CA ALA A 83 13.91 14.86 54.59
C ALA A 83 13.96 13.60 53.69
N THR A 84 12.83 13.17 53.15
CA THR A 84 12.72 12.00 52.28
C THR A 84 13.41 12.26 50.94
N ALA A 85 13.06 13.37 50.26
CA ALA A 85 13.66 13.77 49.00
C ALA A 85 15.18 13.98 49.13
N LEU A 86 15.63 14.57 50.23
CA LEU A 86 17.06 14.75 50.50
C LEU A 86 17.79 13.42 50.74
N ALA A 87 17.17 12.48 51.46
CA ALA A 87 17.75 11.16 51.68
C ALA A 87 17.85 10.36 50.37
N GLU A 88 16.81 10.40 49.51
CA GLU A 88 16.86 9.76 48.19
C GLU A 88 17.91 10.42 47.27
N ALA A 89 18.06 11.75 47.32
CA ALA A 89 19.10 12.44 46.56
C ALA A 89 20.51 12.05 47.01
N GLN A 90 20.72 11.86 48.31
CA GLN A 90 22.00 11.39 48.87
C GLN A 90 22.28 9.92 48.53
N ARG A 91 21.24 9.09 48.33
CA ARG A 91 21.42 7.72 47.83
C ARG A 91 21.90 7.69 46.39
N LEU A 92 21.44 8.62 45.55
CA LEU A 92 21.97 8.81 44.19
C LEU A 92 23.40 9.35 44.20
N THR A 93 23.65 10.42 44.96
CA THR A 93 24.97 11.04 45.01
C THR A 93 25.35 11.39 46.45
N ARG A 94 26.17 10.53 47.09
CA ARG A 94 26.56 10.67 48.52
C ARG A 94 27.21 12.01 48.87
N SER A 95 27.89 12.63 47.91
CA SER A 95 28.55 13.94 48.08
C SER A 95 27.60 15.13 47.92
N PHE A 96 26.33 14.92 47.57
CA PHE A 96 25.35 15.98 47.48
C PHE A 96 24.93 16.45 48.88
N SER A 97 25.03 17.76 49.10
CA SER A 97 24.55 18.43 50.30
C SER A 97 23.69 19.60 49.88
N TYR A 98 22.42 19.57 50.30
CA TYR A 98 21.48 20.65 49.99
C TYR A 98 21.82 21.90 50.81
N LYS A 99 21.95 23.02 50.12
CA LYS A 99 22.12 24.34 50.72
C LYS A 99 20.88 25.17 50.42
N PRO A 100 20.07 25.52 51.45
CA PRO A 100 18.92 26.40 51.27
C PRO A 100 19.35 27.70 50.60
N ARG A 101 18.57 28.16 49.62
CA ARG A 101 18.83 29.45 48.98
C ARG A 101 18.34 30.56 49.89
N HIS A 102 19.25 31.39 50.38
CA HIS A 102 18.90 32.57 51.19
C HIS A 102 18.38 33.72 50.31
N GLY A 103 17.44 34.52 50.84
CA GLY A 103 16.82 35.65 50.14
C GLY A 103 15.54 35.27 49.39
N ASN A 104 15.19 36.04 48.35
CA ASN A 104 14.07 35.76 47.45
C ASN A 104 14.60 35.41 46.05
N PRO A 105 15.26 34.25 45.88
CA PRO A 105 15.88 33.87 44.61
C PRO A 105 14.82 33.72 43.50
N PRO A 106 15.19 33.89 42.23
CA PRO A 106 14.29 33.61 41.11
C PRO A 106 13.72 32.20 41.21
N ARG A 107 12.41 32.07 41.00
CA ARG A 107 11.67 30.80 40.97
C ARG A 107 11.01 30.62 39.60
N PRO A 108 11.81 30.41 38.54
CA PRO A 108 11.30 30.38 37.16
C PRO A 108 10.39 29.17 36.89
N ILE A 109 10.44 28.12 37.72
CA ILE A 109 9.53 26.99 37.60
C ILE A 109 8.34 27.25 38.53
N GLN A 110 7.16 27.40 37.93
CA GLN A 110 5.94 27.78 38.62
C GLN A 110 5.16 26.56 39.13
N GLY A 111 5.16 25.44 38.41
CA GLY A 111 4.45 24.23 38.81
C GLY A 111 4.89 22.98 38.09
N LEU A 112 4.76 21.84 38.77
CA LEU A 112 4.99 20.50 38.22
C LEU A 112 3.73 19.66 38.38
N PHE A 113 3.25 19.11 37.28
CA PHE A 113 2.05 18.28 37.25
C PHE A 113 2.33 17.01 36.47
N LEU A 114 2.08 15.86 37.09
CA LEU A 114 2.08 14.57 36.43
C LEU A 114 0.68 14.33 35.84
N MET A 115 0.60 14.03 34.55
CA MET A 115 -0.64 13.76 33.83
C MET A 115 -0.70 12.30 33.36
N GLY A 116 -1.89 11.84 32.97
CA GLY A 116 -2.06 10.54 32.33
C GLY A 116 -2.64 9.48 33.26
N SER A 117 -2.15 8.25 33.13
CA SER A 117 -2.79 7.09 33.77
C SER A 117 -2.29 6.78 35.18
N LEU A 118 -1.23 7.43 35.67
CA LEU A 118 -0.73 7.23 37.02
C LEU A 118 -1.75 7.66 38.09
N GLY A 119 -1.83 6.89 39.16
CA GLY A 119 -2.79 7.08 40.25
C GLY A 119 -4.24 6.83 39.81
N THR A 120 -4.46 6.09 38.73
CA THR A 120 -5.80 5.71 38.22
C THR A 120 -5.96 4.21 38.06
N LEU A 121 -7.19 3.75 37.86
CA LEU A 121 -7.53 2.33 37.65
C LEU A 121 -6.75 1.77 36.45
N ALA A 122 -6.44 2.59 35.45
CA ALA A 122 -5.74 2.19 34.24
C ALA A 122 -4.19 2.27 34.33
N GLN A 123 -3.62 2.57 35.50
CA GLN A 123 -2.17 2.50 35.71
C GLN A 123 -1.69 1.05 35.56
N ALA A 124 -0.84 0.83 34.57
CA ALA A 124 -0.09 -0.40 34.35
C ALA A 124 1.40 -0.19 34.63
N ASP A 125 2.15 -1.28 34.75
CA ASP A 125 3.59 -1.25 35.12
C ASP A 125 4.47 -0.52 34.06
N GLN A 126 3.98 -0.41 32.82
CA GLN A 126 4.60 0.30 31.69
C GLN A 126 3.97 1.69 31.43
N SER A 127 3.27 2.28 32.41
CA SER A 127 2.69 3.61 32.21
C SER A 127 3.78 4.68 32.18
N ASP A 128 3.67 5.57 31.20
CA ASP A 128 4.50 6.74 30.98
C ASP A 128 4.21 7.85 32.00
N MET A 129 5.25 8.61 32.38
CA MET A 129 5.18 9.79 33.23
C MET A 129 5.20 11.07 32.39
N ASP A 130 4.04 11.56 32.00
CA ASP A 130 3.92 12.85 31.31
C ASP A 130 3.92 14.00 32.32
N VAL A 131 4.97 14.83 32.32
CA VAL A 131 5.14 15.90 33.31
C VAL A 131 5.07 17.27 32.66
N TRP A 132 4.08 18.07 33.05
CA TRP A 132 4.01 19.48 32.70
C TRP A 132 4.90 20.29 33.61
N VAL A 133 5.89 20.95 33.00
CA VAL A 133 6.81 21.88 33.64
C VAL A 133 6.32 23.29 33.32
N CYS A 134 5.46 23.82 34.19
CA CYS A 134 4.93 25.17 34.05
C CYS A 134 6.02 26.16 34.44
N HIS A 135 6.45 27.02 33.52
CA HIS A 135 7.52 27.98 33.75
C HIS A 135 7.03 29.43 33.65
N ALA A 136 7.88 30.36 34.07
CA ALA A 136 7.59 31.77 33.99
C ALA A 136 7.69 32.26 32.52
N PRO A 137 6.78 33.16 32.09
CA PRO A 137 6.69 33.61 30.69
C PRO A 137 7.85 34.55 30.30
N ASP A 138 8.61 35.05 31.27
CA ASP A 138 9.73 35.97 31.10
C ASP A 138 11.09 35.28 30.89
N LEU A 139 11.11 33.95 30.76
CA LEU A 139 12.32 33.21 30.39
C LEU A 139 12.77 33.54 28.96
N SER A 140 14.05 33.84 28.78
CA SER A 140 14.66 34.05 27.47
C SER A 140 14.74 32.75 26.65
N GLU A 141 14.84 32.86 25.32
CA GLU A 141 15.03 31.70 24.44
C GLU A 141 16.24 30.84 24.82
N SER A 142 17.34 31.45 25.28
CA SER A 142 18.51 30.72 25.79
C SER A 142 18.20 29.92 27.06
N GLU A 143 17.43 30.49 27.98
CA GLU A 143 17.01 29.82 29.20
C GLU A 143 16.03 28.68 28.91
N LEU A 144 15.10 28.88 27.98
CA LEU A 144 14.21 27.83 27.49
C LEU A 144 14.98 26.70 26.83
N ALA A 145 16.00 27.00 26.00
CA ALA A 145 16.85 25.99 25.39
C ALA A 145 17.62 25.16 26.44
N GLU A 146 18.16 25.81 27.47
CA GLU A 146 18.81 25.10 28.60
C GLU A 146 17.81 24.25 29.39
N LEU A 147 16.60 24.75 29.64
CA LEU A 147 15.56 24.01 30.34
C LEU A 147 15.06 22.79 29.53
N ARG A 148 14.90 22.92 28.20
CA ARG A 148 14.61 21.80 27.29
C ARG A 148 15.71 20.74 27.35
N LYS A 149 16.98 21.15 27.33
CA LYS A 149 18.12 20.23 27.45
C LYS A 149 18.17 19.54 28.82
N LYS A 150 17.84 20.26 29.90
CA LYS A 150 17.67 19.68 31.24
C LYS A 150 16.58 18.61 31.24
N CYS A 151 15.43 18.88 30.63
CA CYS A 151 14.35 17.92 30.48
C CYS A 151 14.84 16.63 29.79
N GLN A 152 15.47 16.73 28.61
CA GLN A 152 16.03 15.58 27.89
C GLN A 152 17.00 14.74 28.73
N LEU A 153 17.87 15.38 29.51
CA LEU A 153 18.79 14.68 30.41
C LEU A 153 18.05 13.97 31.55
N LEU A 154 16.94 14.52 32.04
CA LEU A 154 16.08 13.88 33.02
C LEU A 154 15.31 12.69 32.44
N GLU A 155 14.89 12.75 31.17
CA GLU A 155 14.26 11.62 30.46
C GLU A 155 15.24 10.44 30.35
N ILE A 156 16.48 10.71 29.93
CA ILE A 156 17.55 9.71 29.87
C ILE A 156 17.81 9.10 31.25
N TRP A 157 17.87 9.94 32.29
CA TRP A 157 18.06 9.46 33.65
C TRP A 157 16.88 8.60 34.13
N ALA A 158 15.64 9.04 33.93
CA ALA A 158 14.45 8.28 34.29
C ALA A 158 14.44 6.91 33.59
N ALA A 159 14.78 6.86 32.30
CA ALA A 159 14.90 5.63 31.53
C ALA A 159 15.94 4.68 32.15
N SER A 160 17.08 5.19 32.63
CA SER A 160 18.07 4.38 33.36
C SER A 160 17.55 3.76 34.66
N GLN A 161 16.49 4.33 35.25
CA GLN A 161 15.80 3.82 36.43
C GLN A 161 14.61 2.91 36.09
N GLY A 162 14.34 2.66 34.81
CA GLY A 162 13.19 1.90 34.34
C GLY A 162 11.87 2.69 34.34
N ALA A 163 11.92 4.01 34.36
CA ALA A 163 10.76 4.89 34.20
C ALA A 163 10.80 5.55 32.82
N GLU A 164 9.71 5.45 32.06
CA GLU A 164 9.53 6.27 30.86
C GLU A 164 8.89 7.59 31.29
N ALA A 165 9.61 8.71 31.11
CA ALA A 165 9.14 10.03 31.47
C ALA A 165 9.34 11.00 30.31
N HIS A 166 8.36 11.88 30.11
CA HIS A 166 8.35 12.90 29.06
C HIS A 166 8.02 14.25 29.69
N PHE A 167 8.85 15.28 29.46
CA PHE A 167 8.66 16.60 30.07
C PHE A 167 8.22 17.65 29.05
N PHE A 168 7.10 18.30 29.34
CA PHE A 168 6.49 19.30 28.46
C PHE A 168 6.59 20.68 29.10
N LEU A 169 7.29 21.61 28.44
CA LEU A 169 7.36 23.00 28.89
C LEU A 169 6.04 23.71 28.57
N ILE A 170 5.43 24.30 29.60
CA ILE A 170 4.17 25.01 29.49
C ILE A 170 4.37 26.45 29.95
N ASP A 171 4.10 27.40 29.05
CA ASP A 171 3.88 28.79 29.40
C ASP A 171 2.37 28.97 29.69
N PRO A 172 1.98 29.19 30.96
CA PRO A 172 0.57 29.31 31.31
C PRO A 172 -0.14 30.49 30.62
N GLN A 173 0.54 31.62 30.41
CA GLN A 173 -0.07 32.80 29.79
C GLN A 173 -0.36 32.57 28.31
N ARG A 174 0.57 31.94 27.59
CA ARG A 174 0.36 31.55 26.19
C ARG A 174 -0.68 30.44 26.06
N PHE A 175 -0.64 29.46 26.97
CA PHE A 175 -1.58 28.35 26.99
C PHE A 175 -3.03 28.84 27.09
N VAL A 176 -3.35 29.74 28.03
CA VAL A 176 -4.71 30.33 28.18
C VAL A 176 -5.23 30.98 26.89
N ARG A 177 -4.35 31.57 26.08
CA ARG A 177 -4.71 32.22 24.81
C ARG A 177 -4.88 31.23 23.65
N GLY A 178 -4.64 29.94 23.89
CA GLY A 178 -4.60 28.92 22.84
C GLY A 178 -3.34 28.99 21.97
N GLU A 179 -2.32 29.75 22.36
CA GLU A 179 -1.05 29.85 21.64
C GLU A 179 -0.16 28.65 22.02
N ARG A 180 0.20 27.80 21.05
CA ARG A 180 1.13 26.68 21.25
C ARG A 180 2.35 26.80 20.34
N ASP A 181 3.50 26.39 20.87
CA ASP A 181 4.66 26.07 20.03
C ASP A 181 4.38 24.74 19.33
N THR A 182 4.59 24.70 18.01
CA THR A 182 4.31 23.58 17.10
C THR A 182 5.11 22.28 17.38
N GLN A 183 5.92 22.24 18.45
CA GLN A 183 6.86 21.15 18.74
C GLN A 183 6.31 20.00 19.62
N LEU A 184 4.98 19.83 19.74
CA LEU A 184 4.40 18.78 20.60
C LEU A 184 4.18 17.41 19.93
N SER A 185 4.40 17.25 18.63
CA SER A 185 4.58 15.95 17.96
C SER A 185 5.00 16.16 16.49
N SER A 186 5.70 15.20 15.88
CA SER A 186 6.13 15.25 14.47
C SER A 186 4.98 15.25 13.45
N ASP A 187 3.74 14.99 13.89
CA ASP A 187 2.59 14.84 13.01
C ASP A 187 1.51 15.87 13.40
N ASP A 188 1.16 16.73 12.45
CA ASP A 188 0.31 17.94 12.63
C ASP A 188 -1.11 17.64 13.17
N CYS A 189 -1.58 16.40 13.16
CA CYS A 189 -2.92 16.01 13.63
C CYS A 189 -3.15 16.21 15.16
N GLY A 190 -2.09 16.22 15.98
CA GLY A 190 -2.19 16.43 17.43
C GLY A 190 -2.30 17.89 17.88
N THR A 191 -2.03 18.84 16.97
CA THR A 191 -1.88 20.27 17.28
C THR A 191 -3.20 20.99 17.62
N THR A 192 -4.35 20.37 17.34
CA THR A 192 -5.70 20.95 17.43
C THR A 192 -6.44 20.69 18.75
N GLN A 193 -5.79 20.12 19.78
CA GLN A 193 -6.42 19.70 21.04
C GLN A 193 -6.03 20.61 22.23
N HIS A 194 -6.53 21.85 22.29
CA HIS A 194 -6.34 22.75 23.44
C HIS A 194 -7.28 22.39 24.60
N TYR A 195 -8.58 22.55 24.40
CA TYR A 195 -9.59 22.39 25.46
C TYR A 195 -9.79 20.93 25.87
N LEU A 196 -9.72 19.98 24.93
CA LEU A 196 -9.85 18.56 25.28
C LEU A 196 -8.64 18.06 26.08
N LEU A 197 -7.44 18.60 25.80
CA LEU A 197 -6.27 18.35 26.63
C LEU A 197 -6.40 18.99 28.01
N LEU A 198 -6.98 20.19 28.09
CA LEU A 198 -7.24 20.87 29.37
C LEU A 198 -8.29 20.12 30.21
N ASP A 199 -9.35 19.60 29.59
CA ASP A 199 -10.31 18.69 30.25
C ASP A 199 -9.60 17.44 30.78
N GLU A 200 -8.73 16.82 29.98
CA GLU A 200 -7.88 15.70 30.41
C GLU A 200 -6.97 16.08 31.59
N PHE A 201 -6.32 17.23 31.52
CA PHE A 201 -5.46 17.75 32.57
C PHE A 201 -6.23 17.92 33.87
N TYR A 202 -7.37 18.61 33.88
CA TYR A 202 -8.11 18.84 35.13
C TYR A 202 -8.67 17.58 35.78
N ARG A 203 -8.96 16.53 35.00
CA ARG A 203 -9.38 15.23 35.56
C ARG A 203 -8.21 14.33 35.97
N THR A 204 -7.05 14.38 35.30
CA THR A 204 -5.95 13.42 35.54
C THR A 204 -4.71 13.99 36.21
N ALA A 205 -4.51 15.30 36.24
CA ALA A 205 -3.29 15.87 36.79
C ALA A 205 -3.12 15.53 38.28
N ILE A 206 -1.91 15.15 38.65
CA ILE A 206 -1.41 15.02 40.01
C ILE A 206 -0.40 16.15 40.19
N TRP A 207 -0.74 17.12 41.04
CA TRP A 207 0.18 18.17 41.47
C TRP A 207 1.32 17.56 42.28
N LEU A 208 2.55 17.75 41.81
CA LEU A 208 3.76 17.27 42.48
C LEU A 208 4.34 18.32 43.41
N ALA A 209 4.42 19.56 42.94
CA ALA A 209 4.90 20.72 43.69
C ALA A 209 4.68 22.01 42.89
N GLY A 210 4.78 23.18 43.53
CA GLY A 210 4.59 24.46 42.86
C GLY A 210 3.35 25.23 43.26
N ARG A 211 2.92 26.11 42.36
CA ARG A 211 1.62 26.78 42.38
C ARG A 211 0.52 25.80 41.96
N THR A 212 -0.68 25.97 42.51
CA THR A 212 -1.84 25.13 42.17
C THR A 212 -2.79 25.85 41.20
N PRO A 213 -3.52 25.15 40.31
CA PRO A 213 -4.42 25.81 39.36
C PRO A 213 -5.52 26.62 40.06
N ILE A 214 -5.66 27.90 39.69
CA ILE A 214 -6.70 28.80 40.21
C ILE A 214 -8.11 28.33 39.84
N TRP A 215 -8.24 27.57 38.75
CA TRP A 215 -9.48 26.98 38.26
C TRP A 215 -10.25 26.20 39.33
N TRP A 216 -9.57 25.54 40.28
CA TRP A 216 -10.22 24.84 41.39
C TRP A 216 -11.00 25.75 42.36
N LEU A 217 -10.78 27.06 42.31
CA LEU A 217 -11.40 28.06 43.18
C LEU A 217 -12.56 28.82 42.51
N VAL A 218 -12.73 28.65 41.19
CA VAL A 218 -13.84 29.24 40.43
C VAL A 218 -15.02 28.27 40.45
N PRO A 219 -16.24 28.64 40.83
CA PRO A 219 -17.38 27.72 40.77
C PRO A 219 -17.76 27.34 39.34
N VAL A 220 -18.40 26.17 39.14
CA VAL A 220 -18.77 25.72 37.78
C VAL A 220 -19.82 26.63 37.12
N TYR A 221 -20.68 27.28 37.90
CA TYR A 221 -21.64 28.27 37.39
C TYR A 221 -20.98 29.61 36.98
N GLU A 222 -19.70 29.82 37.33
CA GLU A 222 -18.92 31.01 36.97
C GLU A 222 -17.94 30.74 35.81
N GLU A 223 -17.98 29.57 35.16
CA GLU A 223 -17.06 29.24 34.06
C GLU A 223 -17.16 30.23 32.88
N THR A 224 -18.36 30.73 32.58
CA THR A 224 -18.54 31.75 31.53
C THR A 224 -18.00 33.12 31.94
N GLY A 225 -17.94 33.40 33.25
CA GLY A 225 -17.39 34.62 33.85
C GLY A 225 -15.96 34.45 34.38
N TYR A 226 -15.23 33.42 33.92
CA TYR A 226 -13.97 32.97 34.53
C TYR A 226 -12.95 34.10 34.72
N ASP A 227 -12.68 34.88 33.67
CA ASP A 227 -11.69 35.96 33.70
C ASP A 227 -12.02 37.02 34.75
N GLN A 228 -13.31 37.38 34.85
CA GLN A 228 -13.77 38.35 35.84
C GLN A 228 -13.64 37.78 37.26
N TYR A 229 -13.97 36.50 37.44
CA TYR A 229 -13.90 35.82 38.73
C TYR A 229 -12.45 35.70 39.22
N THR A 230 -11.55 35.18 38.39
CA THR A 230 -10.12 35.04 38.71
C THR A 230 -9.46 36.39 38.96
N HIS A 231 -9.74 37.40 38.12
CA HIS A 231 -9.27 38.77 38.33
C HIS A 231 -9.74 39.31 39.67
N THR A 232 -10.99 39.05 40.07
CA THR A 232 -11.53 39.51 41.35
C THR A 232 -10.84 38.82 42.54
N LEU A 233 -10.61 37.50 42.47
CA LEU A 233 -9.88 36.77 43.51
C LEU A 233 -8.47 37.32 43.73
N LEU A 234 -7.76 37.68 42.65
CA LEU A 234 -6.39 38.18 42.69
C LEU A 234 -6.31 39.66 43.07
N SER A 235 -7.07 40.54 42.40
CA SER A 235 -7.02 42.00 42.60
C SER A 235 -7.51 42.41 43.99
N LYS A 236 -8.56 41.76 44.52
CA LYS A 236 -9.05 41.97 45.88
C LYS A 236 -8.27 41.18 46.94
N ARG A 237 -7.19 40.48 46.54
CA ARG A 237 -6.28 39.71 47.41
C ARG A 237 -7.01 38.66 48.26
N PHE A 238 -8.03 37.99 47.70
CA PHE A 238 -8.62 36.81 48.34
C PHE A 238 -7.65 35.63 48.33
N ILE A 239 -6.82 35.57 47.28
CA ILE A 239 -5.71 34.62 47.13
C ILE A 239 -4.44 35.37 46.70
N ARG A 240 -3.28 34.73 46.84
CA ARG A 240 -2.00 35.31 46.41
C ARG A 240 -1.60 34.79 45.04
N ALA A 241 -1.11 35.68 44.17
CA ALA A 241 -0.68 35.33 42.81
C ALA A 241 0.52 34.38 42.78
N ASP A 242 1.36 34.39 43.82
CA ASP A 242 2.51 33.48 43.94
C ASP A 242 2.12 32.07 44.42
N GLU A 243 0.85 31.83 44.79
CA GLU A 243 0.34 30.51 45.19
C GLU A 243 -0.45 29.79 44.08
N THR A 244 -0.84 30.51 43.02
CA THR A 244 -1.73 29.99 41.98
C THR A 244 -1.18 30.10 40.56
N LEU A 245 -1.64 29.20 39.71
CA LEU A 245 -1.33 29.14 38.28
C LEU A 245 -2.65 29.23 37.49
N ASP A 246 -2.68 29.91 36.35
CA ASP A 246 -3.85 29.93 35.48
C ASP A 246 -3.57 29.16 34.18
N LEU A 247 -4.43 28.18 33.88
CA LEU A 247 -4.37 27.35 32.67
C LEU A 247 -5.64 27.49 31.81
N GLY A 248 -6.58 28.35 32.23
CA GLY A 248 -7.81 28.63 31.49
C GLY A 248 -9.04 27.94 32.05
N HIS A 249 -10.11 27.94 31.25
CA HIS A 249 -11.45 27.49 31.63
C HIS A 249 -12.06 26.62 30.54
N LEU A 250 -13.20 25.98 30.83
CA LEU A 250 -13.84 25.01 29.93
C LEU A 250 -15.28 25.39 29.60
N ALA A 251 -15.58 26.69 29.57
CA ALA A 251 -16.93 27.18 29.30
C ALA A 251 -17.42 26.85 27.88
N GLN A 252 -16.52 26.82 26.91
CA GLN A 252 -16.85 26.51 25.52
C GLN A 252 -15.71 25.71 24.89
N ILE A 253 -16.06 24.68 24.12
CA ILE A 253 -15.12 23.91 23.30
C ILE A 253 -15.47 24.16 21.82
N PRO A 254 -14.54 24.70 21.02
CA PRO A 254 -14.72 24.84 19.58
C PRO A 254 -14.98 23.49 18.89
N PRO A 255 -15.87 23.42 17.89
CA PRO A 255 -16.20 22.16 17.21
C PRO A 255 -14.99 21.52 16.51
N GLY A 256 -14.01 22.32 16.09
CA GLY A 256 -12.76 21.84 15.48
C GLY A 256 -11.92 20.93 16.38
N GLU A 257 -12.02 21.09 17.71
CA GLU A 257 -11.30 20.25 18.69
C GLU A 257 -11.77 18.79 18.64
N PHE A 258 -13.08 18.55 18.49
CA PHE A 258 -13.61 17.18 18.43
C PHE A 258 -13.16 16.47 17.16
N ILE A 259 -13.10 17.19 16.04
CA ILE A 259 -12.62 16.64 14.77
C ILE A 259 -11.14 16.28 14.91
N GLY A 260 -10.31 17.23 15.35
CA GLY A 260 -8.88 17.01 15.55
C GLY A 260 -8.58 15.87 16.53
N ALA A 261 -9.24 15.86 17.69
CA ALA A 261 -9.12 14.79 18.67
C ALA A 261 -9.59 13.43 18.13
N GLY A 262 -10.73 13.40 17.46
CA GLY A 262 -11.28 12.18 16.88
C GLY A 262 -10.37 11.59 15.81
N LEU A 263 -9.83 12.43 14.91
CA LEU A 263 -8.87 12.02 13.88
C LEU A 263 -7.60 11.42 14.49
N TRP A 264 -7.04 12.07 15.51
CA TRP A 264 -5.87 11.59 16.22
C TRP A 264 -6.11 10.24 16.92
N GLN A 265 -7.26 10.08 17.60
CA GLN A 265 -7.60 8.81 18.23
C GLN A 265 -7.88 7.71 17.21
N LEU A 266 -8.47 8.03 16.05
CA LEU A 266 -8.61 7.07 14.96
C LEU A 266 -7.26 6.63 14.41
N PHE A 267 -6.32 7.56 14.20
CA PHE A 267 -4.95 7.23 13.78
C PHE A 267 -4.30 6.26 14.77
N LYS A 268 -4.31 6.59 16.07
CA LYS A 268 -3.73 5.73 17.11
C LYS A 268 -4.50 4.43 17.30
N GLY A 269 -5.80 4.43 16.99
CA GLY A 269 -6.69 3.28 17.08
C GLY A 269 -6.38 2.16 16.08
N ILE A 270 -5.67 2.46 14.99
CA ILE A 270 -5.23 1.45 14.02
C ILE A 270 -4.14 0.56 14.62
N GLU A 271 -3.28 1.07 15.49
CA GLU A 271 -2.16 0.33 16.11
C GLU A 271 -2.43 -0.08 17.56
N SER A 272 -3.24 0.71 18.28
CA SER A 272 -3.55 0.51 19.69
C SER A 272 -5.05 0.72 19.95
N PRO A 273 -5.88 -0.22 19.47
CA PRO A 273 -7.33 -0.03 19.41
C PRO A 273 -7.97 0.18 20.78
N TYR A 274 -7.66 -0.65 21.78
CA TYR A 274 -8.31 -0.56 23.10
C TYR A 274 -8.03 0.74 23.86
N LYS A 275 -6.80 1.30 23.75
CA LYS A 275 -6.46 2.59 24.36
C LYS A 275 -7.23 3.73 23.71
N SER A 276 -7.40 3.64 22.40
CA SER A 276 -7.97 4.74 21.59
C SER A 276 -9.50 4.73 21.59
N VAL A 277 -10.16 3.57 21.65
CA VAL A 277 -11.63 3.46 21.64
C VAL A 277 -12.29 4.23 22.78
N LEU A 278 -11.76 4.17 24.01
CA LEU A 278 -12.31 4.91 25.14
C LEU A 278 -12.27 6.43 24.91
N LYS A 279 -11.12 6.95 24.45
CA LYS A 279 -10.96 8.38 24.16
C LYS A 279 -11.80 8.81 22.96
N LEU A 280 -11.87 7.98 21.93
CA LEU A 280 -12.65 8.23 20.71
C LEU A 280 -14.15 8.34 21.00
N LEU A 281 -14.69 7.40 21.79
CA LEU A 281 -16.09 7.43 22.23
C LEU A 281 -16.37 8.61 23.17
N LEU A 282 -15.44 8.98 24.05
CA LEU A 282 -15.60 10.20 24.84
C LEU A 282 -15.70 11.45 23.94
N THR A 283 -14.85 11.54 22.91
CA THR A 283 -14.92 12.62 21.92
C THR A 283 -16.25 12.60 21.17
N GLU A 284 -16.78 11.43 20.80
CA GLU A 284 -18.12 11.31 20.21
C GLU A 284 -19.21 11.85 21.15
N VAL A 285 -19.17 11.47 22.44
CA VAL A 285 -20.11 11.98 23.45
C VAL A 285 -20.06 13.51 23.48
N TYR A 286 -18.87 14.10 23.58
CA TYR A 286 -18.74 15.55 23.61
C TYR A 286 -19.20 16.24 22.33
N ALA A 287 -18.87 15.69 21.17
CA ALA A 287 -19.31 16.22 19.87
C ALA A 287 -20.84 16.16 19.74
N SER A 288 -21.48 15.10 20.24
CA SER A 288 -22.94 14.93 20.19
C SER A 288 -23.70 15.95 21.06
N GLU A 289 -23.02 16.55 22.04
CA GLU A 289 -23.59 17.54 22.96
C GLU A 289 -23.27 18.99 22.54
N HIS A 290 -22.45 19.18 21.50
CA HIS A 290 -22.11 20.51 21.01
C HIS A 290 -23.38 21.30 20.62
N PRO A 291 -23.51 22.58 21.03
CA PRO A 291 -22.53 23.42 21.74
C PRO A 291 -22.51 23.30 23.27
N ASN A 292 -23.48 22.61 23.88
CA ASN A 292 -23.67 22.55 25.34
C ASN A 292 -22.96 21.34 25.97
N VAL A 293 -21.65 21.25 25.75
CA VAL A 293 -20.83 20.10 26.16
C VAL A 293 -20.71 20.02 27.68
N LYS A 294 -20.97 18.83 28.24
CA LYS A 294 -20.78 18.57 29.67
C LYS A 294 -19.43 17.92 29.92
N CYS A 295 -18.38 18.73 30.01
CA CYS A 295 -17.02 18.30 30.28
C CYS A 295 -16.90 17.50 31.58
N LEU A 296 -16.11 16.42 31.57
CA LEU A 296 -15.93 15.55 32.73
C LEU A 296 -15.20 16.25 33.87
N SER A 297 -14.23 17.11 33.57
CA SER A 297 -13.55 17.94 34.57
C SER A 297 -14.53 18.82 35.36
N LEU A 298 -15.55 19.39 34.71
CA LEU A 298 -16.58 20.19 35.40
C LEU A 298 -17.45 19.33 36.32
N ARG A 299 -17.81 18.10 35.90
CA ARG A 299 -18.50 17.13 36.78
C ARG A 299 -17.63 16.74 37.96
N PHE A 300 -16.34 16.49 37.72
CA PHE A 300 -15.36 16.18 38.76
C PHE A 300 -15.28 17.33 39.77
N LYS A 301 -15.15 18.57 39.29
CA LYS A 301 -15.10 19.79 40.11
C LYS A 301 -16.36 19.98 40.94
N GLN A 302 -17.55 19.76 40.37
CA GLN A 302 -18.81 19.76 41.13
C GLN A 302 -18.80 18.74 42.29
N ALA A 303 -18.25 17.55 42.09
CA ALA A 303 -18.12 16.56 43.16
C ALA A 303 -17.19 17.04 44.29
N VAL A 304 -16.07 17.69 43.96
CA VAL A 304 -15.16 18.31 44.95
C VAL A 304 -15.86 19.41 45.75
N PHE A 305 -16.62 20.29 45.07
CA PHE A 305 -17.41 21.34 45.71
C PHE A 305 -18.52 20.76 46.60
N ALA A 306 -19.08 19.61 46.23
CA ALA A 306 -20.06 18.85 47.02
C ALA A 306 -19.43 17.98 48.12
N ASN A 307 -18.10 18.00 48.30
CA ASN A 307 -17.36 17.15 49.25
C ASN A 307 -17.54 15.63 49.01
N ARG A 308 -17.82 15.23 47.77
CA ARG A 308 -17.82 13.83 47.33
C ARG A 308 -16.40 13.50 46.88
N LEU A 309 -15.57 13.03 47.80
CA LEU A 309 -14.11 12.85 47.60
C LEU A 309 -13.69 11.37 47.60
N ASP A 310 -14.59 10.47 47.20
CA ASP A 310 -14.26 9.05 47.06
C ASP A 310 -13.34 8.85 45.84
N LEU A 311 -12.20 8.18 46.05
CA LEU A 311 -11.18 8.00 45.01
C LEU A 311 -11.58 6.95 43.96
N ASP A 312 -12.45 5.99 44.29
CA ASP A 312 -12.94 5.01 43.32
C ASP A 312 -13.99 5.64 42.40
N GLU A 313 -14.92 6.42 42.97
CA GLU A 313 -15.96 7.11 42.20
C GLU A 313 -15.38 8.21 41.29
N LEU A 314 -14.37 8.93 41.79
CA LEU A 314 -13.68 9.99 41.04
C LEU A 314 -12.47 9.50 40.26
N ASP A 315 -12.25 8.20 40.14
CA ASP A 315 -11.16 7.70 39.30
C ASP A 315 -11.34 8.20 37.85
N PRO A 316 -10.32 8.81 37.22
CA PRO A 316 -10.48 9.41 35.89
C PRO A 316 -10.98 8.45 34.81
N TYR A 317 -10.62 7.16 34.88
CA TYR A 317 -11.09 6.17 33.91
C TYR A 317 -12.50 5.67 34.23
N ILE A 318 -12.89 5.61 35.51
CA ILE A 318 -14.27 5.32 35.92
C ILE A 318 -15.21 6.42 35.42
N VAL A 319 -14.86 7.68 35.62
CA VAL A 319 -15.70 8.81 35.21
C VAL A 319 -15.87 8.83 33.68
N VAL A 320 -14.80 8.54 32.92
CA VAL A 320 -14.88 8.38 31.45
C VAL A 320 -15.80 7.21 31.08
N TYR A 321 -15.61 6.04 31.69
CA TYR A 321 -16.43 4.86 31.43
C TYR A 321 -17.91 5.12 31.69
N ARG A 322 -18.26 5.65 32.87
CA ARG A 322 -19.66 5.95 33.23
C ARG A 322 -20.29 6.94 32.27
N ARG A 323 -19.53 7.92 31.81
CA ARG A 323 -20.02 8.90 30.85
C ARG A 323 -20.39 8.28 29.51
N ILE A 324 -19.55 7.35 29.02
CA ILE A 324 -19.83 6.59 27.81
C ILE A 324 -20.99 5.61 28.03
N GLU A 325 -21.06 4.97 29.20
CA GLU A 325 -22.16 4.07 29.58
C GLU A 325 -23.52 4.79 29.58
N GLU A 326 -23.61 5.97 30.19
CA GLU A 326 -24.81 6.83 30.15
C GLU A 326 -25.26 7.09 28.71
N TYR A 327 -24.32 7.47 27.84
CA TYR A 327 -24.59 7.82 26.45
C TYR A 327 -25.05 6.61 25.62
N LEU A 328 -24.33 5.50 25.67
CA LEU A 328 -24.65 4.30 24.88
C LEU A 328 -25.93 3.61 25.38
N THR A 329 -26.19 3.65 26.69
CA THR A 329 -27.44 3.11 27.26
C THR A 329 -28.64 3.94 26.81
N ALA A 330 -28.55 5.28 26.84
CA ALA A 330 -29.62 6.16 26.38
C ALA A 330 -29.96 5.97 24.90
N ARG A 331 -29.01 5.49 24.10
CA ARG A 331 -29.15 5.22 22.67
C ARG A 331 -29.53 3.78 22.33
N GLY A 332 -29.54 2.88 23.32
CA GLY A 332 -29.83 1.46 23.10
C GLY A 332 -28.74 0.74 22.31
N GLU A 333 -27.46 1.03 22.56
CA GLU A 333 -26.31 0.47 21.83
C GLU A 333 -25.47 -0.50 22.70
N PRO A 334 -26.03 -1.67 23.12
CA PRO A 334 -25.39 -2.56 24.10
C PRO A 334 -24.11 -3.22 23.57
N GLU A 335 -24.01 -3.49 22.26
CA GLU A 335 -22.80 -4.11 21.67
C GLU A 335 -21.58 -3.18 21.76
N ARG A 336 -21.79 -1.88 21.52
CA ARG A 336 -20.75 -0.85 21.68
C ARG A 336 -20.36 -0.70 23.14
N LEU A 337 -21.34 -0.72 24.05
CA LEU A 337 -21.08 -0.67 25.49
C LEU A 337 -20.25 -1.87 25.97
N GLU A 338 -20.53 -3.07 25.48
CA GLU A 338 -19.75 -4.26 25.81
C GLU A 338 -18.31 -4.19 25.25
N LEU A 339 -18.11 -3.56 24.09
CA LEU A 339 -16.76 -3.25 23.60
C LEU A 339 -16.00 -2.31 24.54
N VAL A 340 -16.66 -1.26 25.05
CA VAL A 340 -16.08 -0.30 26.00
C VAL A 340 -15.67 -0.99 27.31
N ARG A 341 -16.53 -1.87 27.85
CA ARG A 341 -16.23 -2.63 29.07
C ARG A 341 -15.02 -3.53 28.90
N ARG A 342 -14.95 -4.29 27.79
CA ARG A 342 -13.78 -5.11 27.44
C ARG A 342 -12.52 -4.25 27.22
N ALA A 343 -12.63 -3.12 26.53
CA ALA A 343 -11.53 -2.21 26.31
C ALA A 343 -10.96 -1.64 27.63
N LEU A 344 -11.83 -1.24 28.57
CA LEU A 344 -11.42 -0.81 29.90
C LEU A 344 -10.72 -1.95 30.65
N TYR A 345 -11.33 -3.13 30.73
CA TYR A 345 -10.76 -4.28 31.42
C TYR A 345 -9.37 -4.65 30.89
N LEU A 346 -9.23 -4.73 29.56
CA LEU A 346 -7.96 -5.03 28.90
C LEU A 346 -6.93 -3.90 29.04
N LYS A 347 -7.36 -2.64 29.17
CA LYS A 347 -6.47 -1.49 29.43
C LYS A 347 -5.93 -1.51 30.86
N VAL A 348 -6.74 -1.95 31.83
CA VAL A 348 -6.32 -2.12 33.24
C VAL A 348 -5.31 -3.25 33.38
N ASN A 349 -5.47 -4.32 32.60
CA ASN A 349 -4.52 -5.44 32.52
C ASN A 349 -4.23 -6.10 33.89
N ARG A 350 -5.25 -6.21 34.75
CA ARG A 350 -5.20 -6.92 36.03
C ARG A 350 -6.15 -8.11 35.99
N LYS A 351 -5.59 -9.33 36.08
CA LYS A 351 -6.36 -10.57 35.99
C LYS A 351 -7.24 -10.77 37.21
N LEU A 352 -8.51 -11.12 37.01
CA LEU A 352 -9.46 -11.45 38.07
C LEU A 352 -9.52 -12.97 38.33
N THR A 353 -9.19 -13.78 37.34
CA THR A 353 -9.12 -15.25 37.45
C THR A 353 -7.78 -15.73 38.03
N GLY A 354 -7.83 -16.84 38.78
CA GLY A 354 -6.66 -17.47 39.41
C GLY A 354 -6.50 -17.19 40.91
N ASN A 355 -5.72 -18.06 41.59
CA ASN A 355 -5.56 -18.07 43.05
C ASN A 355 -4.48 -17.10 43.57
N SER A 356 -3.72 -16.45 42.69
CA SER A 356 -2.49 -15.70 43.02
C SER A 356 -2.69 -14.37 43.77
N GLY A 357 -3.92 -13.99 44.14
CA GLY A 357 -4.23 -12.70 44.75
C GLY A 357 -5.13 -12.72 45.99
N GLN A 358 -5.47 -13.88 46.56
CA GLN A 358 -6.48 -13.92 47.63
C GLN A 358 -6.04 -13.32 48.98
N ARG A 359 -4.73 -13.22 49.26
CA ARG A 359 -4.25 -12.77 50.58
C ARG A 359 -4.02 -11.26 50.71
N ASN A 360 -3.83 -10.51 49.62
CA ASN A 360 -3.67 -9.05 49.60
C ASN A 360 -4.11 -8.50 48.22
N LYS A 361 -5.40 -8.20 48.05
CA LYS A 361 -5.93 -7.64 46.80
C LYS A 361 -5.56 -6.16 46.70
N SER A 362 -5.01 -5.73 45.56
CA SER A 362 -4.80 -4.30 45.29
C SER A 362 -6.14 -3.57 45.15
N TRP A 363 -6.15 -2.25 45.40
CA TRP A 363 -7.35 -1.43 45.24
C TRP A 363 -7.90 -1.49 43.80
N GLN A 364 -7.03 -1.52 42.78
CA GLN A 364 -7.40 -1.66 41.38
C GLN A 364 -8.18 -2.96 41.15
N ARG A 365 -7.72 -4.06 41.75
CA ARG A 365 -8.38 -5.36 41.62
C ARG A 365 -9.78 -5.34 42.26
N LEU A 366 -9.90 -4.78 43.46
CA LEU A 366 -11.20 -4.68 44.16
C LEU A 366 -12.22 -3.85 43.36
N LEU A 367 -11.76 -2.74 42.78
CA LEU A 367 -12.60 -1.89 41.93
C LEU A 367 -13.01 -2.62 40.63
N LEU A 368 -12.09 -3.36 40.01
CA LEU A 368 -12.38 -4.14 38.81
C LEU A 368 -13.31 -5.33 39.07
N GLU A 369 -13.22 -5.98 40.24
CA GLU A 369 -14.17 -7.02 40.68
C GLU A 369 -15.58 -6.45 40.81
N ARG A 370 -15.74 -5.27 41.44
CA ARG A 370 -17.03 -4.56 41.53
C ARG A 370 -17.62 -4.26 40.15
N LEU A 371 -16.80 -3.74 39.24
CA LEU A 371 -17.24 -3.45 37.87
C LEU A 371 -17.67 -4.72 37.12
N ALA A 372 -16.90 -5.81 37.21
CA ALA A 372 -17.23 -7.07 36.56
C ALA A 372 -18.57 -7.65 37.06
N GLU A 373 -18.83 -7.53 38.37
CA GLU A 373 -20.13 -7.90 38.97
C GLU A 373 -21.28 -7.03 38.43
N GLU A 374 -21.09 -5.71 38.35
CA GLU A 374 -22.08 -4.79 37.79
C GLU A 374 -22.37 -5.05 36.30
N TRP A 375 -21.36 -5.46 35.53
CA TRP A 375 -21.50 -5.81 34.12
C TRP A 375 -22.21 -7.16 33.91
N GLY A 376 -22.34 -7.97 34.96
CA GLY A 376 -22.91 -9.31 34.88
C GLY A 376 -21.99 -10.31 34.17
N TRP A 377 -20.68 -10.08 34.17
CA TRP A 377 -19.73 -10.99 33.54
C TRP A 377 -19.58 -12.28 34.35
N ASP A 378 -19.65 -13.41 33.67
CA ASP A 378 -19.43 -14.71 34.29
C ASP A 378 -17.94 -15.08 34.35
N GLN A 379 -17.64 -16.16 35.06
CA GLN A 379 -16.28 -16.66 35.19
C GLN A 379 -15.66 -17.09 33.84
N ARG A 380 -16.48 -17.45 32.85
CA ARG A 380 -15.99 -17.89 31.53
C ARG A 380 -15.51 -16.69 30.72
N GLN A 381 -16.25 -15.59 30.74
CA GLN A 381 -15.87 -14.34 30.10
C GLN A 381 -14.58 -13.78 30.71
N LEU A 382 -14.48 -13.76 32.05
CA LEU A 382 -13.27 -13.33 32.75
C LEU A 382 -12.06 -14.20 32.40
N ALA A 383 -12.23 -15.53 32.40
CA ALA A 383 -11.15 -16.46 32.05
C ALA A 383 -10.67 -16.25 30.61
N MET A 384 -11.60 -15.98 29.68
CA MET A 384 -11.28 -15.67 28.29
C MET A 384 -10.50 -14.36 28.15
N LEU A 385 -10.90 -13.29 28.83
CA LEU A 385 -10.19 -11.99 28.77
C LEU A 385 -8.80 -12.08 29.44
N ASP A 386 -8.69 -12.80 30.56
CA ASP A 386 -7.42 -13.00 31.28
C ASP A 386 -6.42 -13.89 30.54
N SER A 387 -6.90 -14.69 29.58
CA SER A 387 -6.08 -15.49 28.67
C SER A 387 -5.71 -14.73 27.39
N ARG A 388 -5.74 -13.38 27.36
CA ARG A 388 -5.37 -12.56 26.19
C ARG A 388 -4.02 -12.93 25.58
N SER A 389 -3.03 -13.28 26.40
CA SER A 389 -1.71 -13.72 25.93
C SER A 389 -1.72 -15.06 25.18
N GLN A 390 -2.82 -15.81 25.27
CA GLN A 390 -3.05 -17.10 24.61
C GLN A 390 -4.10 -16.97 23.49
N TRP A 391 -4.59 -15.76 23.19
CA TRP A 391 -5.56 -15.58 22.12
C TRP A 391 -4.93 -15.89 20.78
N LYS A 392 -5.60 -16.74 20.01
CA LYS A 392 -5.21 -17.09 18.65
C LYS A 392 -6.22 -16.51 17.66
N VAL A 393 -6.07 -16.88 16.39
CA VAL A 393 -6.81 -16.34 15.24
C VAL A 393 -8.31 -16.20 15.49
N ARG A 394 -8.95 -17.21 16.10
CA ARG A 394 -10.41 -17.20 16.30
C ARG A 394 -10.87 -16.10 17.25
N GLN A 395 -10.23 -15.98 18.42
CA GLN A 395 -10.55 -14.92 19.38
C GLN A 395 -10.22 -13.55 18.80
N VAL A 396 -9.04 -13.40 18.20
CA VAL A 396 -8.61 -12.13 17.60
C VAL A 396 -9.54 -11.68 16.48
N SER A 397 -10.03 -12.60 15.64
CA SER A 397 -10.96 -12.27 14.55
C SER A 397 -12.33 -11.81 15.05
N ALA A 398 -12.78 -12.32 16.21
CA ALA A 398 -14.02 -11.85 16.83
C ALA A 398 -13.85 -10.43 17.38
N GLU A 399 -12.78 -10.18 18.14
CA GLU A 399 -12.47 -8.87 18.70
C GLU A 399 -12.20 -7.82 17.63
N ARG A 400 -11.47 -8.19 16.56
CA ARG A 400 -11.21 -7.30 15.43
C ARG A 400 -12.49 -6.79 14.81
N ARG A 401 -13.50 -7.64 14.61
CA ARG A 401 -14.77 -7.21 14.00
C ARG A 401 -15.43 -6.10 14.83
N ALA A 402 -15.48 -6.26 16.15
CA ALA A 402 -16.05 -5.23 17.01
C ALA A 402 -15.25 -3.92 16.95
N LEU A 403 -13.92 -4.00 17.02
CA LEU A 403 -13.03 -2.83 16.97
C LEU A 403 -13.08 -2.09 15.63
N VAL A 404 -12.99 -2.81 14.51
CA VAL A 404 -13.03 -2.23 13.17
C VAL A 404 -14.39 -1.59 12.90
N ASN A 405 -15.49 -2.21 13.34
CA ASN A 405 -16.82 -1.62 13.24
C ASN A 405 -16.90 -0.30 14.02
N GLU A 406 -16.34 -0.24 15.23
CA GLU A 406 -16.31 0.98 16.05
C GLU A 406 -15.48 2.09 15.38
N LEU A 407 -14.26 1.79 14.92
CA LEU A 407 -13.41 2.77 14.23
C LEU A 407 -14.08 3.32 12.96
N ASN A 408 -14.69 2.45 12.15
CA ASN A 408 -15.43 2.86 10.95
C ASN A 408 -16.67 3.70 11.29
N TYR A 409 -17.38 3.36 12.37
CA TYR A 409 -18.51 4.14 12.86
C TYR A 409 -18.06 5.54 13.29
N SER A 410 -17.04 5.64 14.14
CA SER A 410 -16.53 6.94 14.60
C SER A 410 -15.98 7.79 13.44
N TYR A 411 -15.33 7.18 12.44
CA TYR A 411 -14.91 7.91 11.23
C TYR A 411 -16.10 8.52 10.47
N ARG A 412 -17.18 7.75 10.27
CA ARG A 412 -18.41 8.24 9.63
C ARG A 412 -19.06 9.34 10.45
N PHE A 413 -19.14 9.16 11.77
CA PHE A 413 -19.67 10.15 12.70
C PHE A 413 -18.91 11.47 12.60
N LEU A 414 -17.56 11.44 12.70
CA LEU A 414 -16.72 12.65 12.62
C LEU A 414 -16.84 13.32 11.25
N THR A 415 -16.91 12.54 10.17
CA THR A 415 -17.11 13.06 8.80
C THR A 415 -18.47 13.76 8.68
N GLN A 416 -19.52 13.20 9.28
CA GLN A 416 -20.85 13.80 9.28
C GLN A 416 -20.89 15.06 10.15
N PHE A 417 -20.33 15.02 11.36
CA PHE A 417 -20.24 16.15 12.27
C PHE A 417 -19.50 17.34 11.62
N ALA A 418 -18.36 17.07 10.99
CA ALA A 418 -17.58 18.09 10.28
C ALA A 418 -18.40 18.78 9.16
N ARG A 419 -19.23 18.02 8.43
CA ARG A 419 -20.10 18.57 7.38
C ARG A 419 -21.22 19.45 7.95
N THR A 420 -21.83 19.05 9.06
CA THR A 420 -22.94 19.79 9.69
C THR A 420 -22.49 21.13 10.25
N GLU A 421 -21.36 21.16 10.95
CA GLU A 421 -20.85 22.35 11.64
C GLU A 421 -20.19 23.38 10.69
N GLN A 422 -20.14 23.11 9.38
CA GLN A 422 -19.42 23.91 8.37
C GLN A 422 -17.95 24.25 8.77
N SER A 423 -17.39 23.50 9.72
CA SER A 423 -16.09 23.76 10.34
C SER A 423 -14.92 23.13 9.57
N VAL A 424 -15.18 22.65 8.35
CA VAL A 424 -14.18 21.96 7.54
C VAL A 424 -13.27 22.95 6.84
N SER A 425 -12.15 23.30 7.48
CA SER A 425 -11.01 23.89 6.79
C SER A 425 -10.53 22.97 5.66
N LEU A 426 -9.83 23.52 4.65
CA LEU A 426 -9.21 22.71 3.59
C LEU A 426 -8.22 21.67 4.15
N ILE A 427 -7.56 22.00 5.26
CA ILE A 427 -6.62 21.13 5.99
C ILE A 427 -7.36 19.92 6.56
N ASN A 428 -8.49 20.12 7.25
CA ASN A 428 -9.29 19.04 7.82
C ASN A 428 -9.81 18.05 6.74
N LYS A 429 -10.09 18.52 5.51
CA LYS A 429 -10.51 17.63 4.39
C LYS A 429 -9.40 16.70 3.94
N ARG A 430 -8.17 17.21 3.85
CA ARG A 430 -6.99 16.42 3.48
C ARG A 430 -6.77 15.32 4.53
N ASP A 431 -6.80 15.67 5.81
CA ASP A 431 -6.53 14.74 6.91
C ASP A 431 -7.62 13.64 7.01
N LEU A 432 -8.89 14.01 6.82
CA LEU A 432 -10.01 13.06 6.73
C LEU A 432 -9.84 12.07 5.57
N ASN A 433 -9.33 12.51 4.43
CA ASN A 433 -9.10 11.65 3.26
C ASN A 433 -7.89 10.72 3.46
N VAL A 434 -6.78 11.25 4.00
CA VAL A 434 -5.58 10.47 4.32
C VAL A 434 -5.91 9.39 5.35
N LEU A 435 -6.62 9.76 6.42
CA LEU A 435 -7.07 8.81 7.44
C LEU A 435 -8.04 7.77 6.84
N GLY A 436 -8.99 8.21 6.01
CA GLY A 436 -9.89 7.32 5.29
C GLY A 436 -9.10 6.27 4.50
N ARG A 437 -8.13 6.69 3.68
CA ARG A 437 -7.25 5.78 2.91
C ARG A 437 -6.46 4.83 3.82
N ARG A 438 -5.96 5.30 4.97
CA ARG A 438 -5.25 4.43 5.93
C ARG A 438 -6.17 3.38 6.55
N LEU A 439 -7.41 3.75 6.93
CA LEU A 439 -8.42 2.80 7.42
C LEU A 439 -8.79 1.78 6.33
N TYR A 440 -8.98 2.23 5.08
CA TYR A 440 -9.22 1.34 3.95
C TYR A 440 -8.06 0.35 3.74
N ALA A 441 -6.82 0.86 3.73
CA ALA A 441 -5.62 0.02 3.57
C ALA A 441 -5.51 -1.01 4.70
N ALA A 442 -5.75 -0.62 5.95
CA ALA A 442 -5.64 -1.50 7.11
C ALA A 442 -6.75 -2.55 7.22
N PHE A 443 -8.01 -2.18 6.95
CA PHE A 443 -9.16 -3.00 7.36
C PHE A 443 -10.09 -3.44 6.23
N GLU A 444 -10.16 -2.71 5.12
CA GLU A 444 -11.10 -3.02 4.04
C GLU A 444 -10.75 -4.34 3.36
N ARG A 445 -11.78 -5.14 3.08
CA ARG A 445 -11.70 -6.39 2.34
C ARG A 445 -11.93 -6.12 0.86
N LYS A 446 -11.02 -6.61 0.02
CA LYS A 446 -11.13 -6.56 -1.45
C LYS A 446 -10.73 -7.93 -2.01
N ALA A 447 -11.07 -8.19 -3.26
CA ALA A 447 -10.54 -9.35 -3.98
C ALA A 447 -9.00 -9.34 -3.91
N ASP A 448 -8.40 -10.53 -3.80
CA ASP A 448 -6.95 -10.78 -3.79
C ASP A 448 -6.17 -10.17 -2.62
N LYS A 449 -6.75 -9.25 -1.85
CA LYS A 449 -6.12 -8.62 -0.69
C LYS A 449 -6.10 -9.54 0.52
N ILE A 450 -4.90 -9.74 1.06
CA ILE A 450 -4.68 -10.45 2.32
C ILE A 450 -5.13 -9.59 3.51
N GLU A 451 -6.07 -10.11 4.28
CA GLU A 451 -6.60 -9.45 5.47
C GLU A 451 -5.55 -9.37 6.60
N PHE A 452 -5.33 -8.17 7.14
CA PHE A 452 -4.58 -7.95 8.37
C PHE A 452 -5.51 -8.06 9.59
N ILE A 453 -5.32 -9.11 10.40
CA ILE A 453 -6.24 -9.48 11.49
C ILE A 453 -5.77 -9.08 12.88
N ASN A 454 -4.49 -8.78 13.10
CA ASN A 454 -3.97 -8.46 14.44
C ASN A 454 -3.32 -7.07 14.52
N PRO A 455 -4.12 -5.99 14.59
CA PRO A 455 -3.64 -4.62 14.84
C PRO A 455 -3.21 -4.39 16.30
N GLY A 456 -2.59 -5.37 16.96
CA GLY A 456 -2.23 -5.29 18.39
C GLY A 456 -3.32 -5.79 19.36
N ILE A 457 -4.26 -6.63 18.89
CA ILE A 457 -5.30 -7.23 19.73
C ILE A 457 -4.69 -8.29 20.66
N ALA A 458 -3.90 -9.22 20.10
CA ALA A 458 -3.14 -10.21 20.87
C ALA A 458 -1.63 -9.93 20.72
N PRO A 459 -0.82 -10.21 21.75
CA PRO A 459 0.63 -10.02 21.67
C PRO A 459 1.29 -11.01 20.71
N ASP A 460 0.70 -12.20 20.54
CA ASP A 460 1.27 -13.27 19.73
C ASP A 460 0.15 -14.12 19.10
N LEU A 461 0.25 -14.34 17.78
CA LEU A 461 -0.63 -15.23 17.02
C LEU A 461 0.04 -16.52 16.56
N ALA A 462 1.35 -16.67 16.76
CA ALA A 462 2.12 -17.80 16.27
C ALA A 462 1.62 -19.09 16.90
N GLU A 463 1.51 -20.15 16.12
CA GLU A 463 1.06 -21.46 16.61
C GLU A 463 2.26 -22.39 16.68
N ASP A 464 2.46 -23.07 17.82
CA ASP A 464 3.63 -23.97 17.99
C ASP A 464 3.67 -25.07 16.93
N THR A 465 2.50 -25.56 16.53
CA THR A 465 2.37 -26.62 15.52
C THR A 465 1.10 -26.43 14.71
N LEU A 466 1.23 -26.55 13.39
CA LEU A 466 0.15 -26.45 12.43
C LEU A 466 0.18 -27.63 11.45
N THR A 467 -0.99 -28.01 10.96
CA THR A 467 -1.14 -28.99 9.88
C THR A 467 -1.71 -28.31 8.65
N LEU A 468 -1.01 -28.41 7.53
CA LEU A 468 -1.40 -27.90 6.22
C LEU A 468 -1.91 -29.06 5.37
N VAL A 469 -3.13 -28.95 4.87
CA VAL A 469 -3.81 -30.04 4.14
C VAL A 469 -4.36 -29.54 2.81
N GLN A 470 -4.05 -30.22 1.71
CA GLN A 470 -4.84 -30.11 0.48
C GLN A 470 -5.92 -31.19 0.48
N SER A 471 -7.17 -30.80 0.25
CA SER A 471 -8.29 -31.75 0.18
C SER A 471 -9.26 -31.40 -0.95
N ALA A 472 -9.90 -32.44 -1.51
CA ALA A 472 -10.92 -32.27 -2.54
C ALA A 472 -12.12 -31.49 -1.98
N ASN A 473 -12.67 -30.59 -2.79
CA ASN A 473 -13.87 -29.85 -2.45
C ASN A 473 -15.11 -30.75 -2.61
N LYS A 474 -15.71 -31.17 -1.49
CA LYS A 474 -16.92 -32.02 -1.49
C LYS A 474 -18.13 -31.35 -2.20
N LYS A 475 -18.14 -30.02 -2.33
CA LYS A 475 -19.23 -29.26 -2.98
C LYS A 475 -19.00 -29.01 -4.48
N GLU A 476 -17.75 -29.01 -4.93
CA GLU A 476 -17.34 -28.71 -6.30
C GLU A 476 -16.42 -29.84 -6.78
N PRO A 477 -16.99 -30.93 -7.33
CA PRO A 477 -16.21 -32.08 -7.80
C PRO A 477 -15.13 -31.66 -8.80
N GLY A 478 -13.90 -32.13 -8.58
CA GLY A 478 -12.74 -31.79 -9.42
C GLY A 478 -11.95 -30.56 -8.95
N GLN A 479 -12.43 -29.80 -7.96
CA GLN A 479 -11.67 -28.72 -7.33
C GLN A 479 -11.05 -29.18 -6.01
N SER A 480 -9.93 -28.57 -5.66
CA SER A 480 -9.20 -28.78 -4.40
C SER A 480 -9.12 -27.47 -3.62
N HIS A 481 -8.90 -27.55 -2.31
CA HIS A 481 -8.61 -26.38 -1.49
C HIS A 481 -7.57 -26.70 -0.43
N TRP A 482 -6.91 -25.66 0.06
CA TRP A 482 -5.95 -25.74 1.16
C TRP A 482 -6.61 -25.34 2.48
N GLY A 483 -6.35 -26.12 3.51
CA GLY A 483 -6.79 -25.87 4.88
C GLY A 483 -5.63 -25.86 5.85
N LEU A 484 -5.64 -24.90 6.77
CA LEU A 484 -4.72 -24.82 7.90
C LEU A 484 -5.44 -25.25 9.18
N TYR A 485 -4.83 -26.13 9.95
CA TYR A 485 -5.37 -26.66 11.19
C TYR A 485 -4.37 -26.49 12.34
N ASN A 486 -4.87 -26.32 13.56
CA ASN A 486 -4.04 -26.26 14.75
C ASN A 486 -3.58 -27.68 15.16
N GLY A 487 -2.33 -27.81 15.60
CA GLY A 487 -1.75 -29.06 16.06
C GLY A 487 -1.13 -29.90 14.94
N ASN A 488 -0.58 -31.05 15.33
CA ASN A 488 -0.08 -32.08 14.41
C ASN A 488 -1.15 -33.17 14.25
N LEU A 489 -1.92 -33.09 13.16
CA LEU A 489 -3.06 -33.96 12.91
C LEU A 489 -2.69 -35.02 11.87
N GLY A 490 -3.10 -36.27 12.12
CA GLY A 490 -2.97 -37.34 11.14
C GLY A 490 -3.96 -37.20 9.97
N ASN A 491 -3.70 -37.95 8.88
CA ASN A 491 -4.53 -37.94 7.66
C ASN A 491 -6.01 -38.30 7.88
N LEU A 492 -6.33 -39.07 8.92
CA LEU A 492 -7.70 -39.48 9.24
C LEU A 492 -8.34 -38.60 10.33
N GLU A 493 -7.57 -37.74 10.98
CA GLU A 493 -8.00 -36.98 12.15
C GLU A 493 -8.47 -35.58 11.78
N TRP A 494 -7.79 -34.93 10.83
CA TRP A 494 -8.02 -33.52 10.50
C TRP A 494 -9.47 -33.20 10.10
N GLU A 495 -10.20 -34.15 9.49
CA GLU A 495 -11.61 -33.97 9.12
C GLU A 495 -12.53 -33.67 10.31
N HIS A 496 -12.13 -34.09 11.52
CA HIS A 496 -12.89 -33.86 12.75
C HIS A 496 -12.58 -32.51 13.41
N PHE A 497 -11.59 -31.78 12.90
CA PHE A 497 -11.18 -30.48 13.44
C PHE A 497 -11.68 -29.34 12.55
N ALA A 498 -12.10 -28.24 13.18
CA ALA A 498 -12.39 -27.02 12.46
C ALA A 498 -11.07 -26.37 11.99
N PRO A 499 -10.95 -25.95 10.72
CA PRO A 499 -9.78 -25.24 10.24
C PRO A 499 -9.62 -23.88 10.94
N ILE A 500 -8.40 -23.37 10.96
CA ILE A 500 -8.10 -21.96 11.25
C ILE A 500 -8.54 -21.10 10.06
N LYS A 501 -8.12 -21.50 8.84
CA LYS A 501 -8.46 -20.84 7.58
C LYS A 501 -8.47 -21.85 6.44
N ARG A 502 -9.28 -21.57 5.41
CA ARG A 502 -9.30 -22.28 4.13
C ARG A 502 -9.14 -21.28 3.00
N CYS A 503 -8.34 -21.63 2.00
CA CYS A 503 -8.15 -20.89 0.76
C CYS A 503 -8.22 -21.86 -0.41
N ARG A 504 -8.54 -21.36 -1.61
CA ARG A 504 -8.42 -22.18 -2.82
C ARG A 504 -6.96 -22.53 -3.08
N GLU A 505 -6.11 -21.51 -2.99
CA GLU A 505 -4.69 -21.60 -3.33
C GLU A 505 -3.79 -21.60 -2.10
N LEU A 506 -2.67 -22.30 -2.22
CA LEU A 506 -1.69 -22.42 -1.14
C LEU A 506 -1.07 -21.08 -0.80
N LEU A 507 -0.67 -20.31 -1.82
CA LEU A 507 0.12 -19.11 -1.58
C LEU A 507 -0.70 -18.04 -0.84
N GLU A 508 -1.99 -17.89 -1.15
CA GLU A 508 -2.89 -17.01 -0.41
C GLU A 508 -2.89 -17.35 1.10
N LEU A 509 -2.95 -18.65 1.43
CA LEU A 509 -2.93 -19.13 2.81
C LEU A 509 -1.58 -18.85 3.49
N LEU A 510 -0.46 -19.16 2.83
CA LEU A 510 0.89 -18.93 3.38
C LEU A 510 1.18 -17.44 3.57
N THR A 511 0.83 -16.60 2.60
CA THR A 511 0.98 -15.14 2.69
C THR A 511 0.10 -14.57 3.81
N TRP A 512 -1.13 -15.08 3.98
CA TRP A 512 -1.97 -14.70 5.12
C TRP A 512 -1.37 -15.11 6.46
N CYS A 513 -0.79 -16.31 6.57
CA CYS A 513 -0.13 -16.76 7.79
C CYS A 513 1.08 -15.89 8.13
N HIS A 514 1.94 -15.62 7.15
CA HIS A 514 3.12 -14.76 7.30
C HIS A 514 2.71 -13.34 7.72
N ARG A 515 1.81 -12.69 6.97
CA ARG A 515 1.37 -11.30 7.22
C ARG A 515 0.82 -11.07 8.63
N ASN A 516 0.19 -12.09 9.20
CA ASN A 516 -0.47 -12.04 10.50
C ASN A 516 0.35 -12.67 11.63
N GLY A 517 1.55 -13.19 11.35
CA GLY A 517 2.40 -13.84 12.35
C GLY A 517 1.81 -15.14 12.91
N VAL A 518 0.99 -15.85 12.12
CA VAL A 518 0.45 -17.17 12.51
C VAL A 518 1.53 -18.26 12.33
N ILE A 519 2.39 -18.08 11.32
CA ILE A 519 3.60 -18.90 11.12
C ILE A 519 4.80 -17.98 11.33
N ASP A 520 5.71 -18.42 12.20
CA ASP A 520 7.01 -17.81 12.44
C ASP A 520 8.13 -18.85 12.33
N SER A 521 9.37 -18.47 12.68
CA SER A 521 10.52 -19.40 12.64
C SER A 521 10.47 -20.53 13.68
N SER A 522 9.59 -20.44 14.69
CA SER A 522 9.43 -21.46 15.74
C SER A 522 8.33 -22.48 15.44
N THR A 523 7.42 -22.12 14.53
CA THR A 523 6.25 -22.90 14.13
C THR A 523 6.65 -24.19 13.41
N ARG A 524 6.14 -25.35 13.88
CA ARG A 524 6.33 -26.65 13.21
C ARG A 524 5.17 -26.95 12.28
N LEU A 525 5.46 -27.35 11.05
CA LEU A 525 4.45 -27.64 10.02
C LEU A 525 4.40 -29.13 9.71
N ALA A 526 3.23 -29.74 9.83
CA ALA A 526 2.91 -31.03 9.23
C ALA A 526 2.24 -30.80 7.87
N LEU A 527 2.69 -31.51 6.84
CA LEU A 527 2.19 -31.35 5.47
C LEU A 527 1.46 -32.61 4.98
N HIS A 528 0.21 -32.43 4.56
CA HIS A 528 -0.56 -33.43 3.82
C HIS A 528 -0.91 -32.85 2.45
N PRO A 529 -0.07 -33.08 1.42
CA PRO A 529 -0.17 -32.38 0.14
C PRO A 529 -1.30 -32.90 -0.76
N GLY A 530 -2.00 -33.97 -0.37
CA GLY A 530 -3.11 -34.53 -1.13
C GLY A 530 -2.69 -34.94 -2.54
N SER A 531 -3.26 -34.29 -3.55
CA SER A 531 -2.94 -34.50 -4.97
C SER A 531 -1.79 -33.63 -5.50
N SER A 532 -1.35 -32.62 -4.74
CA SER A 532 -0.27 -31.70 -5.09
C SER A 532 1.09 -32.38 -5.01
N ASP A 533 2.05 -31.89 -5.81
CA ASP A 533 3.45 -32.31 -5.76
C ASP A 533 4.28 -31.54 -4.72
N LEU A 534 3.62 -30.73 -3.88
CA LEU A 534 4.28 -29.92 -2.86
C LEU A 534 5.10 -30.80 -1.91
N SER A 535 6.39 -30.46 -1.79
CA SER A 535 7.31 -31.06 -0.83
C SER A 535 7.56 -30.14 0.37
N GLU A 536 8.08 -30.70 1.48
CA GLU A 536 8.51 -29.89 2.62
C GLU A 536 9.62 -28.89 2.21
N PHE A 537 10.56 -29.31 1.36
CA PHE A 537 11.61 -28.43 0.83
C PHE A 537 11.01 -27.23 0.11
N GLU A 538 10.04 -27.46 -0.78
CA GLU A 538 9.35 -26.39 -1.50
C GLU A 538 8.62 -25.46 -0.52
N LEU A 539 7.85 -26.03 0.42
CA LEU A 539 7.12 -25.26 1.45
C LEU A 539 8.04 -24.31 2.24
N PHE A 540 9.19 -24.78 2.72
CA PHE A 540 10.12 -23.95 3.47
C PHE A 540 10.73 -22.83 2.62
N ASN A 541 11.04 -23.10 1.35
CA ASN A 541 11.57 -22.08 0.43
C ASN A 541 10.50 -21.04 0.03
N LEU A 542 9.23 -21.45 -0.08
CA LEU A 542 8.10 -20.53 -0.29
C LEU A 542 7.98 -19.56 0.89
N LEU A 543 7.98 -20.07 2.13
CA LEU A 543 7.95 -19.25 3.34
C LEU A 543 9.16 -18.31 3.44
N GLY A 544 10.37 -18.82 3.15
CA GLY A 544 11.57 -17.99 3.10
C GLY A 544 11.49 -16.86 2.06
N SER A 545 10.92 -17.15 0.88
CA SER A 545 10.71 -16.14 -0.16
C SER A 545 9.69 -15.07 0.25
N LEU A 546 8.61 -15.46 0.93
CA LEU A 546 7.63 -14.54 1.49
C LEU A 546 8.26 -13.62 2.55
N GLN A 547 9.09 -14.16 3.44
CA GLN A 547 9.81 -13.38 4.45
C GLN A 547 10.78 -12.37 3.82
N GLN A 548 11.46 -12.76 2.74
CA GLN A 548 12.38 -11.86 2.02
C GLN A 548 11.66 -10.78 1.21
N ALA A 549 10.48 -11.09 0.65
CA ALA A 549 9.69 -10.14 -0.14
C ALA A 549 8.88 -9.19 0.76
N ILE A 550 8.40 -9.67 1.91
CA ILE A 550 7.59 -8.93 2.87
C ILE A 550 8.27 -9.02 4.24
N ALA A 551 9.21 -8.12 4.51
CA ALA A 551 9.86 -8.03 5.81
C ALA A 551 8.89 -7.44 6.85
N LEU A 552 8.63 -8.19 7.93
CA LEU A 552 7.75 -7.75 9.03
C LEU A 552 8.58 -7.33 10.25
N PRO A 553 8.14 -6.33 11.04
CA PRO A 553 6.94 -5.52 10.85
C PRO A 553 7.08 -4.54 9.68
N LEU A 554 5.98 -4.27 8.96
CA LEU A 554 5.97 -3.24 7.91
C LEU A 554 6.15 -1.86 8.54
N THR A 555 6.90 -0.98 7.86
CA THR A 555 7.07 0.41 8.28
C THR A 555 5.76 1.20 8.11
N SER A 556 5.53 2.22 8.94
CA SER A 556 4.37 3.10 8.80
C SER A 556 4.36 3.80 7.43
N VAL A 557 3.21 3.78 6.75
CA VAL A 557 3.04 4.48 5.45
C VAL A 557 3.08 5.99 5.68
N SER A 558 3.87 6.71 4.89
CA SER A 558 3.92 8.18 4.98
C SER A 558 2.62 8.82 4.45
N GLU A 559 2.30 10.02 4.92
CA GLU A 559 1.13 10.74 4.39
C GLU A 559 1.27 11.04 2.89
N GLU A 560 2.47 11.35 2.43
CA GLU A 560 2.76 11.62 1.01
C GLU A 560 2.35 10.44 0.13
N GLN A 561 2.68 9.21 0.52
CA GLN A 561 2.27 8.01 -0.21
C GLN A 561 0.74 7.83 -0.22
N LEU A 562 0.07 8.19 0.87
CA LEU A 562 -1.39 8.14 0.97
C LEU A 562 -2.09 9.25 0.18
N LEU A 563 -1.40 10.29 -0.28
CA LEU A 563 -1.97 11.31 -1.18
C LEU A 563 -2.06 10.84 -2.64
N HIS A 564 -1.20 9.91 -3.04
CA HIS A 564 -1.19 9.32 -4.38
C HIS A 564 -1.97 8.00 -4.42
N ALA A 565 -2.25 7.50 -5.62
CA ALA A 565 -2.84 6.16 -5.81
C ALA A 565 -1.85 5.09 -5.34
N SER A 566 -2.38 3.95 -4.86
CA SER A 566 -1.56 2.81 -4.49
C SER A 566 -0.82 2.26 -5.71
N VAL A 567 0.49 2.07 -5.60
CA VAL A 567 1.34 1.50 -6.64
C VAL A 567 2.14 0.33 -6.10
N PRO A 568 2.46 -0.71 -6.89
CA PRO A 568 3.27 -1.83 -6.42
C PRO A 568 4.68 -1.36 -6.05
N SER A 569 5.24 -1.90 -4.96
CA SER A 569 6.60 -1.61 -4.49
C SER A 569 7.50 -2.84 -4.50
N GLU A 570 6.99 -3.99 -4.07
CA GLU A 570 7.67 -5.29 -4.18
C GLU A 570 6.71 -6.28 -4.85
N VAL A 571 7.22 -7.04 -5.84
CA VAL A 571 6.47 -8.08 -6.56
C VAL A 571 7.28 -9.37 -6.53
N LEU A 572 6.69 -10.41 -5.96
CA LEU A 572 7.24 -11.76 -5.96
C LEU A 572 6.38 -12.65 -6.86
N ILE A 573 6.98 -13.26 -7.86
CA ILE A 573 6.34 -14.24 -8.74
C ILE A 573 6.91 -15.62 -8.42
N LEU A 574 6.02 -16.54 -8.04
CA LEU A 574 6.34 -17.92 -7.71
C LEU A 574 5.77 -18.84 -8.79
N VAL A 575 6.66 -19.57 -9.45
CA VAL A 575 6.31 -20.43 -10.60
C VAL A 575 6.13 -21.87 -10.15
N ASN A 576 5.05 -22.52 -10.59
CA ASN A 576 4.70 -23.93 -10.35
C ASN A 576 4.58 -24.33 -8.88
N VAL A 577 3.96 -23.49 -8.05
CA VAL A 577 3.76 -23.79 -6.62
C VAL A 577 2.98 -25.09 -6.43
N GLY A 578 3.64 -26.11 -5.88
CA GLY A 578 3.07 -27.44 -5.62
C GLY A 578 2.75 -28.25 -6.87
N VAL A 579 3.41 -27.97 -8.00
CA VAL A 579 3.23 -28.64 -9.29
C VAL A 579 4.61 -29.03 -9.86
N ASP A 580 4.81 -30.32 -10.16
CA ASP A 580 6.00 -30.76 -10.87
C ASP A 580 5.73 -30.81 -12.39
N PRO A 581 6.30 -29.90 -13.20
CA PRO A 581 6.02 -29.86 -14.64
C PRO A 581 6.50 -31.11 -15.39
N LEU A 582 7.36 -31.93 -14.78
CA LEU A 582 7.90 -33.16 -15.37
C LEU A 582 7.50 -34.41 -14.59
N LYS A 583 6.40 -34.37 -13.81
CA LYS A 583 5.92 -35.50 -12.99
C LYS A 583 5.84 -36.81 -13.78
N HIS A 584 5.21 -36.78 -14.97
CA HIS A 584 5.04 -37.97 -15.80
C HIS A 584 6.38 -38.56 -16.28
N HIS A 585 7.34 -37.69 -16.65
CA HIS A 585 8.68 -38.11 -17.07
C HIS A 585 9.45 -38.74 -15.92
N ARG A 586 9.34 -38.17 -14.71
CA ARG A 586 9.93 -38.72 -13.49
C ARG A 586 9.34 -40.08 -13.15
N ASP A 587 8.02 -40.19 -13.12
CA ASP A 587 7.32 -41.41 -12.72
C ASP A 587 7.58 -42.57 -13.70
N LEU A 588 7.83 -42.26 -14.98
CA LEU A 588 8.17 -43.24 -16.02
C LEU A 588 9.68 -43.39 -16.30
N ASN A 589 10.55 -42.69 -15.58
CA ASN A 589 12.02 -42.68 -15.79
C ASN A 589 12.44 -42.38 -17.25
N ILE A 590 11.78 -41.42 -17.90
CA ILE A 590 12.06 -41.06 -19.29
C ILE A 590 13.37 -40.25 -19.36
N LEU A 591 14.36 -40.74 -20.12
CA LEU A 591 15.62 -40.04 -20.38
C LEU A 591 15.47 -39.11 -21.59
N MET A 592 15.88 -37.86 -21.43
CA MET A 592 15.87 -36.87 -22.51
C MET A 592 17.09 -37.05 -23.42
N THR A 593 16.87 -37.10 -24.74
CA THR A 593 17.93 -37.29 -25.75
C THR A 593 18.19 -36.05 -26.61
N THR A 594 17.42 -34.98 -26.42
CA THR A 594 17.50 -33.76 -27.24
C THR A 594 18.24 -32.63 -26.54
N GLU A 595 18.95 -31.80 -27.31
CA GLU A 595 19.68 -30.62 -26.81
C GLU A 595 18.78 -29.41 -26.47
N ARG A 596 17.46 -29.48 -26.71
CA ARG A 596 16.54 -28.37 -26.46
C ARG A 596 16.22 -28.24 -24.97
N THR A 597 16.77 -27.19 -24.34
CA THR A 597 16.73 -26.98 -22.87
C THR A 597 15.92 -25.76 -22.43
N ASP A 598 15.32 -25.00 -23.34
CA ASP A 598 14.46 -23.86 -23.00
C ASP A 598 13.23 -24.30 -22.20
N SER A 599 12.87 -23.51 -21.18
CA SER A 599 11.77 -23.85 -20.26
C SER A 599 10.38 -23.65 -20.87
N LEU A 600 10.24 -22.85 -21.93
CA LEU A 600 8.96 -22.62 -22.62
C LEU A 600 8.73 -23.59 -23.78
N SER A 601 9.80 -24.24 -24.26
CA SER A 601 9.79 -25.23 -25.34
C SER A 601 10.78 -26.36 -25.06
N TYR A 602 10.52 -27.13 -24.00
CA TYR A 602 11.45 -28.14 -23.49
C TYR A 602 11.42 -29.45 -24.29
N ALA A 603 12.60 -30.04 -24.48
CA ALA A 603 12.81 -31.34 -25.11
C ALA A 603 12.28 -31.47 -26.56
N GLY A 604 12.25 -32.71 -27.08
CA GLY A 604 11.80 -33.01 -28.45
C GLY A 604 10.32 -32.72 -28.70
N VAL A 605 9.49 -32.90 -27.66
CA VAL A 605 8.03 -32.68 -27.72
C VAL A 605 7.61 -31.21 -27.53
N ARG A 606 8.56 -30.30 -27.23
CA ARG A 606 8.31 -28.86 -27.01
C ARG A 606 7.28 -28.62 -25.89
N GLU A 607 7.53 -29.19 -24.72
CA GLU A 607 6.68 -28.99 -23.54
C GLU A 607 6.91 -27.61 -22.91
N ASN A 608 5.86 -27.02 -22.33
CA ASN A 608 6.00 -25.80 -21.54
C ASN A 608 6.16 -26.21 -20.07
N LEU A 609 7.27 -25.83 -19.45
CA LEU A 609 7.53 -26.12 -18.04
C LEU A 609 6.95 -25.06 -17.11
N VAL A 610 6.43 -23.93 -17.60
CA VAL A 610 5.79 -22.87 -16.82
C VAL A 610 4.27 -23.09 -16.84
N LEU A 611 3.75 -23.78 -15.83
CA LEU A 611 2.35 -24.23 -15.78
C LEU A 611 1.45 -23.32 -14.94
N THR A 612 1.94 -22.84 -13.81
CA THR A 612 1.21 -21.91 -12.94
C THR A 612 2.11 -20.80 -12.44
N LEU A 613 1.54 -19.62 -12.19
CA LEU A 613 2.24 -18.51 -11.57
C LEU A 613 1.38 -17.94 -10.45
N ASP A 614 1.98 -17.75 -9.28
CA ASP A 614 1.35 -17.10 -8.15
C ASP A 614 2.12 -15.79 -7.87
N GLN A 615 1.43 -14.66 -7.94
CA GLN A 615 2.01 -13.33 -7.76
C GLN A 615 1.63 -12.78 -6.38
N VAL A 616 2.62 -12.36 -5.60
CA VAL A 616 2.44 -11.61 -4.35
C VAL A 616 2.92 -10.19 -4.56
N THR A 617 2.08 -9.21 -4.24
CA THR A 617 2.40 -7.79 -4.40
C THR A 617 2.24 -7.06 -3.08
N LEU A 618 3.28 -6.36 -2.64
CA LEU A 618 3.20 -5.34 -1.60
C LEU A 618 3.11 -3.98 -2.30
N ASN A 619 2.13 -3.16 -1.94
CA ASN A 619 1.96 -1.83 -2.52
C ASN A 619 2.42 -0.70 -1.57
N SER A 620 2.44 0.53 -2.09
CA SER A 620 2.83 1.74 -1.35
C SER A 620 1.91 2.09 -0.17
N TRP A 621 0.75 1.43 -0.03
CA TRP A 621 -0.18 1.58 1.08
C TRP A 621 -0.07 0.44 2.11
N ASN A 622 0.95 -0.42 1.99
CA ASN A 622 1.13 -1.64 2.79
C ASN A 622 0.01 -2.69 2.63
N GLU A 623 -0.73 -2.65 1.53
CA GLU A 623 -1.63 -3.75 1.17
C GLU A 623 -0.82 -4.88 0.54
N VAL A 624 -1.15 -6.12 0.92
CA VAL A 624 -0.57 -7.33 0.33
C VAL A 624 -1.65 -8.01 -0.50
N LEU A 625 -1.35 -8.24 -1.77
CA LEU A 625 -2.24 -8.84 -2.76
C LEU A 625 -1.66 -10.17 -3.22
N VAL A 626 -2.51 -11.17 -3.45
CA VAL A 626 -2.13 -12.47 -4.00
C VAL A 626 -3.05 -12.82 -5.16
N SER A 627 -2.48 -13.06 -6.33
CA SER A 627 -3.19 -13.46 -7.54
C SER A 627 -2.56 -14.74 -8.10
N ARG A 628 -3.38 -15.62 -8.67
CA ARG A 628 -2.94 -16.86 -9.31
C ARG A 628 -3.31 -16.86 -10.78
N TYR A 629 -2.38 -17.33 -11.60
CA TYR A 629 -2.53 -17.54 -13.03
C TYR A 629 -2.30 -19.02 -13.33
N ASP A 630 -3.28 -19.63 -13.99
CA ASP A 630 -3.23 -21.01 -14.46
C ASP A 630 -3.86 -21.12 -15.86
N GLY A 631 -3.76 -22.30 -16.47
CA GLY A 631 -4.26 -22.56 -17.82
C GLY A 631 -3.24 -22.33 -18.93
N ALA A 632 -3.70 -22.39 -20.18
CA ALA A 632 -2.83 -22.44 -21.36
C ALA A 632 -2.00 -21.17 -21.60
N HIS A 633 -2.38 -20.04 -20.99
CA HIS A 633 -1.76 -18.73 -21.19
C HIS A 633 -1.26 -18.09 -19.89
N ALA A 634 -1.13 -18.85 -18.80
CA ALA A 634 -0.81 -18.36 -17.47
C ALA A 634 0.36 -17.35 -17.42
N LEU A 635 1.47 -17.65 -18.09
CA LEU A 635 2.64 -16.76 -18.15
C LEU A 635 2.30 -15.42 -18.82
N LEU A 636 1.55 -15.45 -19.93
CA LEU A 636 1.21 -14.27 -20.71
C LEU A 636 0.16 -13.40 -20.01
N ASP A 637 -0.81 -14.03 -19.36
CA ASP A 637 -1.79 -13.32 -18.52
C ASP A 637 -1.10 -12.65 -17.33
N CYS A 638 -0.17 -13.35 -16.66
CA CYS A 638 0.64 -12.78 -15.59
C CYS A 638 1.50 -11.60 -16.07
N LEU A 639 2.16 -11.73 -17.22
CA LEU A 639 2.92 -10.64 -17.85
C LEU A 639 2.04 -9.43 -18.14
N ARG A 640 0.90 -9.63 -18.78
CA ARG A 640 -0.05 -8.56 -19.10
C ARG A 640 -0.47 -7.79 -17.85
N ASP A 641 -0.89 -8.51 -16.82
CA ASP A 641 -1.44 -7.91 -15.61
C ASP A 641 -0.34 -7.25 -14.76
N TYR A 642 0.87 -7.83 -14.69
CA TYR A 642 2.05 -7.19 -14.09
C TYR A 642 2.37 -5.86 -14.78
N LEU A 643 2.50 -5.88 -16.11
CA LEU A 643 2.89 -4.72 -16.91
C LEU A 643 1.86 -3.58 -16.86
N ASN A 644 0.56 -3.91 -16.87
CA ASN A 644 -0.52 -2.93 -16.75
C ASN A 644 -0.60 -2.28 -15.35
N ASN A 645 -0.06 -2.93 -14.32
CA ASN A 645 -0.03 -2.41 -12.95
C ASN A 645 1.27 -1.63 -12.62
N LEU A 646 2.22 -1.52 -13.56
CA LEU A 646 3.46 -0.78 -13.31
C LEU A 646 3.20 0.71 -13.11
N PRO A 647 3.89 1.36 -12.15
CA PRO A 647 3.77 2.80 -11.94
C PRO A 647 4.36 3.57 -13.12
N GLY A 648 3.74 4.71 -13.42
CA GLY A 648 4.32 5.68 -14.34
C GLY A 648 5.53 6.37 -13.72
N GLY A 649 6.72 6.22 -14.32
CA GLY A 649 7.93 6.94 -13.90
C GLY A 649 9.18 6.06 -13.81
N PRO A 650 10.30 6.60 -13.30
CA PRO A 650 11.56 5.87 -13.19
C PRO A 650 11.59 4.86 -12.02
N GLN A 651 10.78 5.08 -10.99
CA GLN A 651 10.67 4.15 -9.87
C GLN A 651 9.75 2.99 -10.26
N GLN A 652 10.35 1.81 -10.42
CA GLN A 652 9.65 0.57 -10.72
C GLN A 652 9.68 -0.36 -9.49
N PRO A 653 8.69 -1.25 -9.33
CA PRO A 653 8.69 -2.20 -8.23
C PRO A 653 9.90 -3.13 -8.31
N ARG A 654 10.34 -3.64 -7.17
CA ARG A 654 11.34 -4.70 -7.14
C ARG A 654 10.68 -6.03 -7.49
N LEU A 655 11.02 -6.56 -8.67
CA LEU A 655 10.59 -7.86 -9.13
C LEU A 655 11.53 -8.96 -8.62
N ARG A 656 10.95 -10.08 -8.16
CA ARG A 656 11.69 -11.32 -7.86
C ARG A 656 10.92 -12.49 -8.44
N VAL A 657 11.57 -13.30 -9.26
CA VAL A 657 10.99 -14.55 -9.77
C VAL A 657 11.66 -15.74 -9.09
N ARG A 658 10.85 -16.67 -8.57
CA ARG A 658 11.35 -17.86 -7.87
C ARG A 658 10.56 -19.09 -8.30
N CYS A 659 11.21 -20.24 -8.26
CA CYS A 659 10.61 -21.53 -8.52
C CYS A 659 11.31 -22.55 -7.64
N PHE A 660 10.54 -23.48 -7.07
CA PHE A 660 11.03 -24.49 -6.14
C PHE A 660 10.47 -25.88 -6.43
N CYS A 661 9.86 -26.06 -7.61
CA CYS A 661 9.40 -27.37 -8.05
C CYS A 661 10.58 -28.34 -8.17
N HIS A 662 10.29 -29.65 -8.12
CA HIS A 662 11.32 -30.68 -8.04
C HIS A 662 12.35 -30.62 -9.19
N ASN A 663 11.88 -30.39 -10.41
CA ASN A 663 12.70 -30.45 -11.61
C ASN A 663 12.92 -29.06 -12.23
N ARG A 664 14.18 -28.77 -12.57
CA ARG A 664 14.63 -27.59 -13.35
C ARG A 664 14.19 -26.22 -12.81
N ALA A 665 13.84 -26.13 -11.51
CA ALA A 665 13.39 -24.91 -10.86
C ALA A 665 14.21 -23.65 -11.21
N GLN A 666 15.54 -23.72 -11.10
CA GLN A 666 16.40 -22.56 -11.40
C GLN A 666 16.30 -22.09 -12.85
N PHE A 667 16.27 -23.01 -13.81
CA PHE A 667 16.14 -22.69 -15.25
C PHE A 667 14.75 -22.14 -15.58
N ILE A 668 13.70 -22.62 -14.91
CA ILE A 668 12.34 -22.11 -15.06
C ILE A 668 12.27 -20.67 -14.53
N ALA A 669 12.74 -20.43 -13.31
CA ALA A 669 12.73 -19.11 -12.69
C ALA A 669 13.51 -18.08 -13.52
N GLN A 670 14.75 -18.41 -13.91
CA GLN A 670 15.59 -17.53 -14.72
C GLN A 670 14.93 -17.20 -16.05
N ARG A 671 14.34 -18.19 -16.72
CA ARG A 671 13.71 -17.96 -18.02
C ARG A 671 12.50 -17.04 -17.94
N VAL A 672 11.68 -17.20 -16.90
CA VAL A 672 10.53 -16.32 -16.66
C VAL A 672 10.98 -14.89 -16.30
N GLU A 673 12.04 -14.74 -15.49
CA GLU A 673 12.65 -13.46 -15.15
C GLU A 673 13.15 -12.72 -16.40
N GLU A 674 13.88 -13.39 -17.29
CA GLU A 674 14.36 -12.82 -18.55
C GLU A 674 13.22 -12.28 -19.44
N VAL A 675 12.11 -13.01 -19.53
CA VAL A 675 10.94 -12.58 -20.32
C VAL A 675 10.26 -11.36 -19.69
N LEU A 676 10.09 -11.34 -18.35
CA LEU A 676 9.53 -10.21 -17.60
C LEU A 676 10.38 -8.96 -17.73
N ASP A 677 11.69 -9.09 -17.52
CA ASP A 677 12.64 -7.97 -17.63
C ASP A 677 12.66 -7.40 -19.04
N THR A 678 12.66 -8.27 -20.05
CA THR A 678 12.61 -7.85 -21.46
C THR A 678 11.32 -7.08 -21.74
N ALA A 679 10.16 -7.64 -21.39
CA ALA A 679 8.87 -7.00 -21.64
C ALA A 679 8.73 -5.66 -20.90
N GLN A 680 9.20 -5.58 -19.66
CA GLN A 680 9.22 -4.34 -18.88
C GLN A 680 10.11 -3.28 -19.52
N ASN A 681 11.34 -3.62 -19.92
CA ASN A 681 12.26 -2.69 -20.56
C ASN A 681 11.70 -2.16 -21.89
N LEU A 682 11.08 -3.04 -22.69
CA LEU A 682 10.44 -2.67 -23.94
C LEU A 682 9.24 -1.73 -23.71
N LEU A 683 8.41 -1.98 -22.69
CA LEU A 683 7.30 -1.08 -22.35
C LEU A 683 7.80 0.30 -21.91
N LEU A 684 8.83 0.34 -21.06
CA LEU A 684 9.41 1.58 -20.52
C LEU A 684 10.08 2.45 -21.60
N SER A 685 10.47 1.87 -22.73
CA SER A 685 10.98 2.62 -23.89
C SER A 685 9.93 3.50 -24.58
N LYS A 686 8.63 3.22 -24.38
CA LYS A 686 7.49 3.94 -24.96
C LYS A 686 7.47 4.01 -26.49
N LEU A 687 8.03 3.01 -27.16
CA LEU A 687 8.02 2.89 -28.63
C LEU A 687 6.89 1.99 -29.16
N ASN A 688 5.94 1.57 -28.32
CA ASN A 688 4.85 0.65 -28.67
C ASN A 688 5.38 -0.66 -29.28
N HIS A 689 6.35 -1.28 -28.61
CA HIS A 689 6.96 -2.53 -29.07
C HIS A 689 5.94 -3.66 -29.18
N ARG A 690 6.13 -4.54 -30.16
CA ARG A 690 5.53 -5.87 -30.20
C ARG A 690 6.59 -6.88 -29.75
N TYR A 691 6.36 -7.62 -28.68
CA TYR A 691 7.30 -8.64 -28.22
C TYR A 691 6.78 -10.04 -28.58
N LEU A 692 7.48 -10.71 -29.50
CA LEU A 692 7.12 -12.04 -30.00
C LEU A 692 7.82 -13.13 -29.18
N ILE A 693 7.04 -13.94 -28.48
CA ILE A 693 7.49 -15.07 -27.66
C ILE A 693 6.95 -16.37 -28.27
N GLN A 694 7.75 -17.44 -28.21
CA GLN A 694 7.30 -18.78 -28.60
C GLN A 694 7.17 -19.67 -27.36
N VAL A 695 5.98 -20.24 -27.16
CA VAL A 695 5.69 -21.20 -26.09
C VAL A 695 5.20 -22.48 -26.72
N GLN A 696 5.88 -23.59 -26.44
CA GLN A 696 5.69 -24.87 -27.13
C GLN A 696 5.84 -24.73 -28.66
N GLN A 697 4.76 -24.93 -29.40
CA GLN A 697 4.65 -24.76 -30.85
C GLN A 697 3.92 -23.48 -31.26
N HIS A 698 3.35 -22.75 -30.29
CA HIS A 698 2.54 -21.57 -30.54
C HIS A 698 3.35 -20.29 -30.37
N TYR A 699 2.89 -19.23 -31.03
CA TYR A 699 3.47 -17.90 -30.96
C TYR A 699 2.55 -16.97 -30.18
N HIS A 700 3.15 -16.03 -29.48
CA HIS A 700 2.45 -15.09 -28.62
C HIS A 700 3.05 -13.71 -28.84
N VAL A 701 2.22 -12.71 -29.08
CA VAL A 701 2.68 -11.32 -29.19
C VAL A 701 2.14 -10.51 -28.03
N LEU A 702 3.05 -9.86 -27.29
CA LEU A 702 2.70 -8.81 -26.35
C LEU A 702 2.75 -7.45 -27.05
N GLU A 703 1.62 -6.78 -27.13
CA GLU A 703 1.50 -5.41 -27.64
C GLU A 703 1.76 -4.46 -26.47
N LEU A 704 2.95 -3.86 -26.42
CA LEU A 704 3.43 -3.11 -25.27
C LEU A 704 3.08 -1.61 -25.39
N VAL A 705 1.77 -1.33 -25.36
CA VAL A 705 1.24 0.03 -25.31
C VAL A 705 1.12 0.48 -23.84
N PRO A 706 1.71 1.61 -23.44
CA PRO A 706 1.64 2.09 -22.05
C PRO A 706 0.21 2.19 -21.52
N GLY A 707 -0.09 1.45 -20.44
CA GLY A 707 -1.40 1.40 -19.79
C GLY A 707 -2.45 0.54 -20.51
N GLN A 708 -2.11 -0.10 -21.63
CA GLN A 708 -2.98 -0.97 -22.42
C GLN A 708 -2.18 -2.13 -23.02
N VAL A 709 -1.38 -2.80 -22.19
CA VAL A 709 -0.66 -3.99 -22.63
C VAL A 709 -1.66 -5.10 -22.91
N ASN A 710 -1.54 -5.70 -24.09
CA ASN A 710 -2.39 -6.78 -24.57
C ASN A 710 -1.55 -7.98 -25.02
N HIS A 711 -2.17 -9.17 -25.02
CA HIS A 711 -1.56 -10.41 -25.49
C HIS A 711 -2.40 -11.02 -26.60
N VAL A 712 -1.76 -11.40 -27.70
CA VAL A 712 -2.37 -12.10 -28.83
C VAL A 712 -1.78 -13.51 -28.94
N ALA A 713 -2.63 -14.53 -28.90
CA ALA A 713 -2.24 -15.94 -29.08
C ALA A 713 -2.35 -16.34 -30.56
N LEU A 714 -1.28 -16.91 -31.10
CA LEU A 714 -1.14 -17.27 -32.51
C LEU A 714 -0.78 -18.76 -32.61
N THR A 715 -1.78 -19.58 -32.93
CA THR A 715 -1.70 -21.05 -32.81
C THR A 715 -0.95 -21.73 -33.96
N SER A 716 -0.57 -20.99 -35.02
CA SER A 716 0.09 -21.56 -36.19
C SER A 716 1.04 -20.55 -36.85
N PRO A 717 2.00 -21.02 -37.66
CA PRO A 717 2.83 -20.13 -38.49
C PRO A 717 2.01 -19.26 -39.44
N SER A 718 0.90 -19.77 -39.99
CA SER A 718 -0.02 -18.96 -40.80
C SER A 718 -0.66 -17.85 -39.99
N ALA A 719 -1.14 -18.12 -38.77
CA ALA A 719 -1.69 -17.08 -37.89
C ALA A 719 -0.65 -16.01 -37.54
N LEU A 720 0.62 -16.41 -37.36
CA LEU A 720 1.72 -15.47 -37.17
C LEU A 720 1.94 -14.58 -38.40
N LEU A 721 1.98 -15.17 -39.59
CA LEU A 721 2.12 -14.39 -40.83
C LEU A 721 0.93 -13.46 -41.05
N ASP A 722 -0.29 -13.93 -40.79
CA ASP A 722 -1.51 -13.11 -40.87
C ASP A 722 -1.43 -11.91 -39.91
N TYR A 723 -0.97 -12.12 -38.68
CA TYR A 723 -0.76 -11.06 -37.69
C TYR A 723 0.32 -10.06 -38.14
N LEU A 724 1.47 -10.55 -38.62
CA LEU A 724 2.56 -9.70 -39.07
C LEU A 724 2.20 -8.90 -40.33
N ASN A 725 1.29 -9.43 -41.16
CA ASN A 725 0.77 -8.81 -42.39
C ASN A 725 -0.39 -7.83 -42.15
N GLN A 726 -0.82 -7.63 -40.89
CA GLN A 726 -1.84 -6.63 -40.57
C GLN A 726 -1.29 -5.21 -40.76
N ASP A 727 -2.15 -4.32 -41.27
CA ASP A 727 -1.76 -2.94 -41.50
C ASP A 727 -1.63 -2.18 -40.18
N LEU A 728 -0.53 -1.47 -40.03
CA LEU A 728 -0.24 -0.63 -38.87
C LEU A 728 -0.42 0.85 -39.22
N ILE A 729 -0.85 1.65 -38.25
CA ILE A 729 -1.06 3.09 -38.41
C ILE A 729 0.23 3.88 -38.14
N ARG A 730 1.15 3.29 -37.36
CA ARG A 730 2.43 3.88 -36.95
C ARG A 730 3.48 2.79 -36.81
N TYR A 731 4.73 3.17 -36.94
CA TYR A 731 5.85 2.27 -36.72
C TYR A 731 5.78 1.62 -35.33
N SER A 732 5.84 0.28 -35.31
CA SER A 732 5.89 -0.54 -34.11
C SER A 732 7.06 -1.51 -34.21
N PRO A 733 8.18 -1.25 -33.49
CA PRO A 733 9.32 -2.15 -33.50
C PRO A 733 8.92 -3.51 -32.93
N LEU A 734 9.42 -4.58 -33.55
CA LEU A 734 9.16 -5.95 -33.12
C LEU A 734 10.42 -6.52 -32.47
N GLN A 735 10.34 -6.81 -31.17
CA GLN A 735 11.39 -7.54 -30.47
C GLN A 735 11.10 -9.04 -30.55
N LEU A 736 12.08 -9.80 -30.99
CA LEU A 736 12.01 -11.25 -31.01
C LEU A 736 12.61 -11.82 -29.72
N ASP A 737 11.90 -12.75 -29.08
CA ASP A 737 12.47 -13.56 -28.02
C ASP A 737 13.60 -14.46 -28.58
N PRO A 738 14.77 -14.57 -27.90
CA PRO A 738 15.91 -15.32 -28.44
C PRO A 738 15.63 -16.79 -28.78
N MET A 739 14.61 -17.40 -28.16
CA MET A 739 14.24 -18.80 -28.37
C MET A 739 13.07 -18.96 -29.35
N ALA A 740 12.51 -17.87 -29.88
CA ALA A 740 11.45 -17.89 -30.86
C ALA A 740 11.98 -17.98 -32.29
N LEU A 741 11.24 -18.68 -33.15
CA LEU A 741 11.50 -18.78 -34.59
C LEU A 741 12.89 -19.31 -34.96
N VAL A 742 13.57 -20.02 -34.06
CA VAL A 742 14.97 -20.43 -34.23
C VAL A 742 15.22 -21.04 -35.62
N ASP A 743 14.35 -21.91 -36.10
CA ASP A 743 14.51 -22.61 -37.39
C ASP A 743 13.85 -21.92 -38.60
N HIS A 744 13.41 -20.66 -38.47
CA HIS A 744 12.71 -19.91 -39.52
C HIS A 744 13.49 -18.66 -39.96
N ASP A 745 13.43 -18.35 -41.25
CA ASP A 745 14.04 -17.16 -41.86
C ASP A 745 13.61 -15.83 -41.22
N LEU A 746 12.40 -15.77 -40.65
CA LEU A 746 11.88 -14.60 -39.94
C LEU A 746 12.73 -14.22 -38.72
N ALA A 747 13.46 -15.17 -38.11
CA ALA A 747 14.35 -14.86 -37.01
C ALA A 747 15.52 -13.94 -37.41
N LEU A 748 15.88 -13.94 -38.70
CA LEU A 748 16.89 -13.05 -39.25
C LEU A 748 16.30 -11.73 -39.76
N ILE A 749 15.03 -11.74 -40.19
CA ILE A 749 14.37 -10.61 -40.84
C ILE A 749 13.76 -9.64 -39.82
N LEU A 750 12.93 -10.15 -38.91
CA LEU A 750 12.15 -9.31 -38.00
C LEU A 750 12.99 -8.36 -37.13
N PRO A 751 14.17 -8.75 -36.59
CA PRO A 751 15.02 -7.84 -35.83
C PRO A 751 15.64 -6.70 -36.65
N MET A 752 15.60 -6.78 -37.99
CA MET A 752 16.18 -5.76 -38.87
C MET A 752 15.22 -4.61 -39.19
N GLY A 753 13.96 -4.67 -38.74
CA GLY A 753 12.95 -3.64 -39.01
C GLY A 753 13.42 -2.24 -38.62
N GLN A 754 13.33 -1.30 -39.56
CA GLN A 754 13.71 0.10 -39.39
C GLN A 754 12.53 1.01 -39.74
N PRO A 755 12.32 2.12 -38.98
CA PRO A 755 11.31 3.10 -39.33
C PRO A 755 11.66 3.81 -40.63
N ASP A 756 10.64 4.36 -41.29
CA ASP A 756 10.79 5.28 -42.43
C ASP A 756 11.56 4.70 -43.64
N CYS A 757 11.54 3.38 -43.83
CA CYS A 757 12.06 2.73 -45.03
C CYS A 757 11.27 1.46 -45.39
N ILE A 758 11.41 1.01 -46.63
CA ILE A 758 10.91 -0.29 -47.08
C ILE A 758 12.10 -1.24 -47.19
N GLN A 759 12.05 -2.39 -46.53
CA GLN A 759 13.15 -3.36 -46.52
C GLN A 759 12.73 -4.63 -47.24
N VAL A 760 13.37 -4.91 -48.37
CA VAL A 760 13.13 -6.08 -49.21
C VAL A 760 14.19 -7.13 -48.90
N PHE A 761 13.74 -8.30 -48.45
CA PHE A 761 14.58 -9.47 -48.24
C PHE A 761 14.19 -10.55 -49.22
N TYR A 762 15.16 -11.26 -49.76
CA TYR A 762 14.90 -12.40 -50.63
C TYR A 762 15.80 -13.58 -50.33
N ARG A 763 15.27 -14.77 -50.59
CA ARG A 763 15.99 -16.03 -50.45
C ARG A 763 15.77 -16.92 -51.66
N ILE A 764 16.86 -17.46 -52.20
CA ILE A 764 16.82 -18.35 -53.36
C ILE A 764 16.81 -19.80 -52.87
N ASN A 765 15.77 -20.55 -53.24
CA ASN A 765 15.54 -21.95 -52.91
C ASN A 765 15.36 -22.75 -54.21
N ASP A 766 16.47 -23.12 -54.85
CA ASP A 766 16.52 -23.82 -56.14
C ASP A 766 15.70 -23.12 -57.23
N ALA A 767 14.56 -23.69 -57.63
CA ALA A 767 13.68 -23.15 -58.68
C ALA A 767 12.71 -22.06 -58.18
N HIS A 768 12.76 -21.68 -56.90
CA HIS A 768 11.85 -20.71 -56.30
C HIS A 768 12.63 -19.68 -55.48
N ALA A 769 12.04 -18.50 -55.31
CA ALA A 769 12.50 -17.48 -54.37
C ALA A 769 11.39 -17.12 -53.39
N GLU A 770 11.77 -16.88 -52.15
CA GLU A 770 10.92 -16.29 -51.12
C GLU A 770 11.26 -14.82 -51.00
N LEU A 771 10.25 -13.96 -51.13
CA LEU A 771 10.32 -12.52 -50.94
C LEU A 771 9.64 -12.17 -49.63
N TYR A 772 10.30 -11.31 -48.86
CA TYR A 772 9.77 -10.72 -47.65
C TYR A 772 9.95 -9.20 -47.76
N VAL A 773 8.94 -8.43 -47.39
CA VAL A 773 9.01 -6.97 -47.36
C VAL A 773 8.54 -6.50 -46.00
N LEU A 774 9.40 -5.79 -45.28
CA LEU A 774 8.99 -4.98 -44.13
C LEU A 774 8.68 -3.57 -44.64
N ASP A 775 7.48 -3.09 -44.36
CA ASP A 775 7.06 -1.73 -44.72
C ASP A 775 7.56 -0.69 -43.71
N GLU A 776 7.24 0.59 -43.96
CA GLU A 776 7.65 1.72 -43.14
C GLU A 776 7.11 1.69 -41.70
N PHE A 777 6.11 0.84 -41.43
CA PHE A 777 5.52 0.66 -40.10
C PHE A 777 5.90 -0.68 -39.46
N ASN A 778 6.76 -1.47 -40.12
CA ASN A 778 7.20 -2.79 -39.70
C ASN A 778 6.11 -3.87 -39.79
N ALA A 779 5.18 -3.75 -40.75
CA ALA A 779 4.31 -4.84 -41.20
C ALA A 779 5.05 -5.71 -42.23
N LEU A 780 4.81 -7.01 -42.20
CA LEU A 780 5.47 -8.01 -43.03
C LEU A 780 4.55 -8.48 -44.16
N TRP A 781 4.97 -8.25 -45.38
CA TRP A 781 4.45 -8.93 -46.55
C TRP A 781 5.37 -10.06 -46.98
N GLN A 782 4.83 -11.19 -47.42
CA GLN A 782 5.60 -12.31 -47.95
C GLN A 782 4.98 -12.89 -49.22
N GLN A 783 5.81 -13.30 -50.17
CA GLN A 783 5.38 -14.06 -51.34
C GLN A 783 6.45 -15.06 -51.79
N ARG A 784 6.01 -16.25 -52.19
CA ARG A 784 6.86 -17.23 -52.88
C ARG A 784 6.61 -17.17 -54.38
N GLN A 785 7.67 -17.10 -55.18
CA GLN A 785 7.59 -17.03 -56.65
C GLN A 785 8.61 -17.97 -57.32
N PRO A 786 8.40 -18.38 -58.58
CA PRO A 786 9.44 -19.06 -59.38
C PRO A 786 10.67 -18.17 -59.53
N TYR A 787 11.86 -18.77 -59.49
CA TYR A 787 13.13 -18.05 -59.60
C TYR A 787 13.81 -18.37 -60.94
N HIS A 788 14.13 -17.34 -61.71
CA HIS A 788 14.94 -17.43 -62.93
C HIS A 788 16.31 -16.77 -62.72
N ASP A 789 16.30 -15.47 -62.49
CA ASP A 789 17.47 -14.67 -62.12
C ASP A 789 17.08 -13.52 -61.18
N GLU A 790 18.08 -12.93 -60.51
CA GLU A 790 17.87 -11.85 -59.54
C GLU A 790 17.22 -10.59 -60.14
N GLN A 791 17.51 -10.25 -61.40
CA GLN A 791 16.89 -9.09 -62.06
C GLN A 791 15.40 -9.35 -62.32
N SER A 792 15.06 -10.52 -62.85
CA SER A 792 13.67 -10.92 -63.14
C SER A 792 12.79 -10.96 -61.87
N LEU A 793 13.38 -11.26 -60.72
CA LEU A 793 12.71 -11.30 -59.42
C LEU A 793 12.50 -9.88 -58.84
N LEU A 794 13.57 -9.07 -58.77
CA LEU A 794 13.57 -7.84 -57.99
C LEU A 794 13.16 -6.60 -58.79
N VAL A 795 13.43 -6.54 -60.10
CA VAL A 795 13.10 -5.36 -60.92
C VAL A 795 11.60 -5.07 -60.98
N PRO A 796 10.70 -6.07 -61.14
CA PRO A 796 9.26 -5.81 -61.10
C PRO A 796 8.79 -5.24 -59.76
N LEU A 797 9.29 -5.78 -58.65
CA LEU A 797 8.99 -5.28 -57.31
C LEU A 797 9.53 -3.87 -57.09
N GLN A 798 10.77 -3.59 -57.52
CA GLN A 798 11.38 -2.26 -57.40
C GLN A 798 10.58 -1.20 -58.17
N ARG A 799 10.14 -1.49 -59.39
CA ARG A 799 9.32 -0.56 -60.18
C ARG A 799 8.00 -0.26 -59.50
N PHE A 800 7.36 -1.30 -58.96
CA PHE A 800 6.13 -1.14 -58.19
C PHE A 800 6.35 -0.25 -56.96
N LEU A 801 7.37 -0.55 -56.15
CA LEU A 801 7.71 0.24 -54.97
C LEU A 801 8.05 1.69 -55.33
N GLN A 802 8.82 1.93 -56.40
CA GLN A 802 9.13 3.28 -56.88
C GLN A 802 7.87 4.04 -57.32
N SER A 803 6.91 3.37 -57.97
CA SER A 803 5.66 4.00 -58.41
C SER A 803 4.80 4.44 -57.23
N ILE A 804 4.60 3.55 -56.24
CA ILE A 804 3.81 3.90 -55.05
C ILE A 804 4.48 5.00 -54.22
N LEU A 805 5.81 4.98 -54.10
CA LEU A 805 6.58 5.99 -53.38
C LEU A 805 6.53 7.33 -54.12
N PHE A 806 6.69 7.34 -55.45
CA PHE A 806 6.56 8.55 -56.26
C PHE A 806 5.19 9.21 -56.08
N ARG A 807 4.10 8.42 -56.11
CA ARG A 807 2.75 8.97 -55.89
C ARG A 807 2.58 9.51 -54.47
N ARG A 808 3.10 8.79 -53.47
CA ARG A 808 3.08 9.24 -52.08
C ARG A 808 3.81 10.57 -51.93
N ASP A 809 5.02 10.69 -52.47
CA ASP A 809 5.84 11.89 -52.43
C ASP A 809 5.16 13.08 -53.15
N ALA A 810 4.50 12.81 -54.28
CA ALA A 810 3.76 13.84 -55.02
C ALA A 810 2.56 14.42 -54.25
N LEU A 811 2.04 13.69 -53.25
CA LEU A 811 0.92 14.11 -52.41
C LEU A 811 1.37 14.80 -51.11
N LEU A 812 2.67 14.84 -50.81
CA LEU A 812 3.19 15.46 -49.60
C LEU A 812 3.16 17.00 -49.69
N PRO A 813 2.81 17.72 -48.61
CA PRO A 813 2.86 19.18 -48.59
C PRO A 813 4.29 19.69 -48.84
N MET A 814 4.44 20.66 -49.74
CA MET A 814 5.72 21.30 -50.09
C MET A 814 6.17 22.36 -49.06
N ASP A 815 5.76 22.26 -47.79
CA ASP A 815 6.05 23.27 -46.77
C ASP A 815 7.49 23.11 -46.22
N PRO A 816 8.38 24.10 -46.39
CA PRO A 816 9.77 24.02 -45.90
C PRO A 816 9.91 23.97 -44.37
N ALA A 817 8.83 24.21 -43.60
CA ALA A 817 8.86 24.16 -42.14
C ALA A 817 8.74 22.73 -41.55
N GLN A 818 8.42 21.73 -42.36
CA GLN A 818 8.33 20.32 -41.93
C GLN A 818 9.26 19.46 -42.79
N PRO A 819 10.32 18.84 -42.24
CA PRO A 819 11.14 17.92 -43.01
C PRO A 819 10.29 16.71 -43.40
N VAL A 820 10.09 16.53 -44.71
CA VAL A 820 9.40 15.38 -45.29
C VAL A 820 10.39 14.22 -45.41
N THR A 821 10.11 13.11 -44.73
CA THR A 821 10.95 11.90 -44.82
C THR A 821 10.62 11.15 -46.10
N VAL A 822 11.55 11.16 -47.05
CA VAL A 822 11.47 10.33 -48.26
C VAL A 822 11.83 8.91 -47.88
N LEU A 823 10.94 7.95 -48.18
CA LEU A 823 11.17 6.54 -47.87
C LEU A 823 12.21 5.96 -48.83
N GLU A 824 13.26 5.35 -48.29
CA GLU A 824 14.22 4.58 -49.08
C GLU A 824 13.81 3.10 -49.16
N THR A 825 14.18 2.42 -50.24
CA THR A 825 14.05 0.95 -50.34
C THR A 825 15.40 0.27 -50.21
N LEU A 826 15.56 -0.56 -49.17
CA LEU A 826 16.78 -1.30 -48.86
C LEU A 826 16.62 -2.76 -49.28
N TYR A 827 17.68 -3.36 -49.84
CA TYR A 827 17.65 -4.75 -50.35
C TYR A 827 18.62 -5.64 -49.60
N TYR A 828 18.19 -6.86 -49.32
CA TYR A 828 18.93 -7.84 -48.55
C TYR A 828 18.73 -9.27 -49.08
N GLN A 829 19.77 -10.10 -48.99
CA GLN A 829 19.70 -11.51 -49.34
C GLN A 829 19.95 -12.39 -48.11
N LEU A 830 19.11 -13.41 -47.93
CA LEU A 830 19.34 -14.46 -46.94
C LEU A 830 20.27 -15.54 -47.49
N LEU A 831 21.29 -15.92 -46.71
CA LEU A 831 22.29 -16.92 -47.10
C LEU A 831 22.51 -17.97 -46.00
N PRO A 832 22.89 -19.21 -46.36
CA PRO A 832 23.09 -19.70 -47.73
C PRO A 832 21.78 -19.93 -48.48
N SER A 833 21.84 -19.81 -49.81
CA SER A 833 20.76 -20.25 -50.72
C SER A 833 20.53 -21.76 -50.63
N GLY A 834 19.35 -22.22 -51.02
CA GLY A 834 18.94 -23.62 -51.02
C GLY A 834 18.13 -24.02 -49.79
N THR A 835 17.77 -25.31 -49.71
CA THR A 835 16.79 -25.84 -48.74
C THR A 835 17.28 -25.95 -47.29
N ASN A 836 18.57 -25.71 -47.03
CA ASN A 836 19.12 -25.71 -45.68
C ASN A 836 18.61 -24.52 -44.87
N ARG A 837 19.05 -24.32 -43.62
CA ARG A 837 18.65 -23.14 -42.82
C ARG A 837 19.49 -21.91 -43.21
N ALA A 838 18.84 -20.75 -43.40
CA ALA A 838 19.54 -19.47 -43.56
C ALA A 838 20.23 -19.09 -42.24
N ARG A 839 21.43 -18.48 -42.34
CA ARG A 839 22.27 -18.16 -41.18
C ARG A 839 22.66 -16.69 -41.09
N ARG A 840 22.58 -15.95 -42.19
CA ARG A 840 22.93 -14.52 -42.21
C ARG A 840 22.14 -13.78 -43.28
N VAL A 841 22.09 -12.46 -43.10
CA VAL A 841 21.55 -11.50 -44.06
C VAL A 841 22.70 -10.67 -44.61
N GLU A 842 22.80 -10.55 -45.94
CA GLU A 842 23.77 -9.70 -46.62
C GLU A 842 23.06 -8.53 -47.32
N PRO A 843 23.51 -7.27 -47.15
CA PRO A 843 22.98 -6.14 -47.90
C PRO A 843 23.32 -6.27 -49.38
N ARG A 844 22.35 -5.90 -50.24
CA ARG A 844 22.47 -5.90 -51.69
C ARG A 844 22.18 -4.49 -52.22
N PRO A 845 22.87 -4.06 -53.30
CA PRO A 845 22.49 -2.82 -53.97
C PRO A 845 21.09 -2.97 -54.57
N ALA A 846 20.38 -1.85 -54.73
CA ALA A 846 19.11 -1.84 -55.44
C ALA A 846 19.28 -2.39 -56.87
N PRO A 847 18.29 -3.11 -57.42
CA PRO A 847 18.39 -3.65 -58.77
C PRO A 847 18.58 -2.51 -59.78
N GLN A 848 19.38 -2.79 -60.83
CA GLN A 848 19.60 -1.81 -61.88
C GLN A 848 18.41 -1.80 -62.84
N THR A 849 17.73 -0.66 -62.94
CA THR A 849 16.68 -0.41 -63.94
C THR A 849 17.26 0.42 -65.10
N PRO A 850 17.77 -0.19 -66.19
CA PRO A 850 18.33 0.56 -67.30
C PRO A 850 17.25 1.42 -67.99
N VAL A 851 17.48 2.73 -68.04
CA VAL A 851 16.56 3.75 -68.59
C VAL A 851 16.12 3.46 -70.04
N ASN A 852 16.95 2.76 -70.81
CA ASN A 852 16.73 2.50 -72.23
C ASN A 852 16.08 1.14 -72.55
N LYS A 853 15.66 0.36 -71.56
CA LYS A 853 14.98 -0.93 -71.80
C LYS A 853 13.46 -0.74 -71.65
N PRO A 854 12.68 -0.66 -72.76
CA PRO A 854 11.24 -0.53 -72.67
C PRO A 854 10.66 -1.72 -71.91
N PHE A 855 9.76 -1.44 -70.97
CA PHE A 855 9.04 -2.46 -70.20
C PHE A 855 7.55 -2.35 -70.47
N TYR A 856 6.85 -3.45 -70.20
CA TYR A 856 5.40 -3.51 -70.34
C TYR A 856 4.78 -2.95 -69.06
N ASP A 857 4.17 -1.77 -69.14
CA ASP A 857 3.58 -1.09 -67.99
C ASP A 857 2.15 -1.59 -67.77
N VAL A 858 1.89 -2.13 -66.58
CA VAL A 858 0.59 -2.66 -66.15
C VAL A 858 0.18 -1.92 -64.88
N GLN A 859 -0.70 -0.94 -65.02
CA GLN A 859 -1.26 -0.17 -63.92
C GLN A 859 -2.63 -0.74 -63.53
N ALA A 860 -2.87 -0.91 -62.23
CA ALA A 860 -4.18 -1.26 -61.69
C ALA A 860 -4.78 -0.07 -60.94
N ILE A 861 -6.06 0.22 -61.16
CA ILE A 861 -6.82 1.22 -60.41
C ILE A 861 -7.99 0.50 -59.74
N VAL A 862 -8.08 0.61 -58.41
CA VAL A 862 -9.15 -0.01 -57.62
C VAL A 862 -10.07 1.07 -57.05
N GLY A 863 -11.29 1.13 -57.57
CA GLY A 863 -12.32 2.08 -57.17
C GLY A 863 -13.31 1.51 -56.14
N LYS A 864 -14.12 2.40 -55.54
CA LYS A 864 -15.26 2.03 -54.70
C LYS A 864 -16.43 1.51 -55.56
N ALA A 865 -16.88 0.28 -55.31
CA ALA A 865 -18.18 -0.21 -55.76
C ALA A 865 -19.09 -0.55 -54.55
N VAL A 866 -20.27 -1.13 -54.83
CA VAL A 866 -21.28 -1.59 -53.85
C VAL A 866 -20.60 -2.31 -52.66
N PRO A 867 -21.04 -2.15 -51.40
CA PRO A 867 -20.31 -2.63 -50.22
C PRO A 867 -19.90 -4.11 -50.33
N GLY A 868 -18.58 -4.34 -50.40
CA GLY A 868 -17.95 -5.67 -50.35
C GLY A 868 -17.12 -6.07 -51.57
N GLN A 869 -17.18 -5.33 -52.69
CA GLN A 869 -16.34 -5.58 -53.87
C GLN A 869 -15.76 -4.26 -54.40
N GLY A 870 -14.45 -4.20 -54.64
CA GLY A 870 -13.79 -3.07 -55.30
C GLY A 870 -13.87 -3.23 -56.81
N GLN A 871 -14.08 -2.13 -57.54
CA GLN A 871 -14.11 -2.16 -59.01
C GLN A 871 -12.69 -2.05 -59.56
N VAL A 872 -12.25 -3.04 -60.33
CA VAL A 872 -10.88 -3.08 -60.88
C VAL A 872 -10.86 -2.58 -62.33
N THR A 873 -9.90 -1.70 -62.63
CA THR A 873 -9.55 -1.30 -64.00
C THR A 873 -8.05 -1.50 -64.20
N LEU A 874 -7.66 -2.17 -65.27
CA LEU A 874 -6.26 -2.45 -65.62
C LEU A 874 -5.88 -1.69 -66.89
N TYR A 875 -4.75 -0.99 -66.86
CA TYR A 875 -4.16 -0.34 -68.01
C TYR A 875 -2.89 -1.07 -68.42
N CYS A 876 -2.81 -1.54 -69.66
CA CYS A 876 -1.60 -2.12 -70.23
C CYS A 876 -1.04 -1.20 -71.31
N ASN A 877 0.13 -0.59 -71.09
CA ASN A 877 0.72 0.42 -71.99
C ASN A 877 -0.31 1.47 -72.46
N GLN A 878 -1.08 2.04 -71.53
CA GLN A 878 -2.15 3.03 -71.74
C GLN A 878 -3.46 2.51 -72.35
N ARG A 879 -3.56 1.22 -72.70
CA ARG A 879 -4.83 0.61 -73.13
C ARG A 879 -5.63 0.17 -71.92
N GLU A 880 -6.86 0.68 -71.80
CA GLU A 880 -7.79 0.38 -70.71
C GLU A 880 -8.48 -0.99 -70.90
N PHE A 881 -8.61 -1.71 -69.80
CA PHE A 881 -9.44 -2.91 -69.65
C PHE A 881 -10.19 -2.79 -68.32
N SER A 882 -11.52 -2.71 -68.34
CA SER A 882 -12.34 -2.49 -67.14
C SER A 882 -13.25 -3.67 -66.84
N GLU A 883 -13.60 -3.87 -65.57
CA GLU A 883 -14.63 -4.84 -65.17
C GLU A 883 -16.00 -4.53 -65.80
N LEU A 884 -16.28 -3.27 -66.16
CA LEU A 884 -17.53 -2.89 -66.85
C LEU A 884 -17.61 -3.45 -68.27
N GLU A 885 -16.48 -3.51 -68.97
CA GLU A 885 -16.41 -3.98 -70.35
C GLU A 885 -16.29 -5.51 -70.42
N HIS A 886 -15.52 -6.12 -69.52
CA HIS A 886 -15.15 -7.53 -69.62
C HIS A 886 -15.72 -8.44 -68.52
N GLY A 887 -16.34 -7.89 -67.48
CA GLY A 887 -16.90 -8.66 -66.35
C GLY A 887 -15.89 -9.68 -65.79
N ASP A 888 -16.35 -10.91 -65.56
CA ASP A 888 -15.54 -12.02 -65.03
C ASP A 888 -14.35 -12.41 -65.95
N GLN A 889 -14.31 -11.95 -67.21
CA GLN A 889 -13.24 -12.25 -68.16
C GLN A 889 -12.08 -11.25 -68.13
N LEU A 890 -12.17 -10.18 -67.33
CA LEU A 890 -11.17 -9.11 -67.30
C LEU A 890 -9.72 -9.64 -67.22
N PHE A 891 -9.44 -10.49 -66.24
CA PHE A 891 -8.09 -11.01 -66.01
C PHE A 891 -7.59 -11.91 -67.16
N ALA A 892 -8.48 -12.65 -67.82
CA ALA A 892 -8.12 -13.51 -68.95
C ALA A 892 -7.76 -12.69 -70.20
N VAL A 893 -8.56 -11.66 -70.51
CA VAL A 893 -8.30 -10.74 -71.63
C VAL A 893 -6.98 -10.00 -71.43
N VAL A 894 -6.75 -9.49 -70.21
CA VAL A 894 -5.50 -8.79 -69.88
C VAL A 894 -4.29 -9.72 -69.91
N ALA A 895 -4.41 -10.96 -69.40
CA ALA A 895 -3.34 -11.94 -69.47
C ALA A 895 -2.94 -12.26 -70.92
N GLN A 896 -3.92 -12.44 -71.83
CA GLN A 896 -3.67 -12.66 -73.26
C GLN A 896 -2.97 -11.47 -73.92
N GLU A 897 -3.39 -10.24 -73.61
CA GLU A 897 -2.73 -9.03 -74.13
C GLU A 897 -1.28 -8.94 -73.65
N ILE A 898 -1.01 -9.20 -72.36
CA ILE A 898 0.36 -9.20 -71.82
C ILE A 898 1.23 -10.25 -72.52
N VAL A 899 0.70 -11.45 -72.78
CA VAL A 899 1.44 -12.52 -73.49
C VAL A 899 1.72 -12.15 -74.94
N GLY A 900 0.74 -11.58 -75.65
CA GLY A 900 0.86 -11.20 -77.06
C GLY A 900 1.99 -10.18 -77.33
N GLN A 901 2.44 -9.49 -76.29
CA GLN A 901 3.49 -8.46 -76.35
C GLN A 901 4.88 -8.98 -75.93
N ARG A 902 5.00 -10.26 -75.53
CA ARG A 902 6.27 -10.86 -75.12
C ARG A 902 7.17 -11.15 -76.32
N ARG A 903 8.45 -10.78 -76.22
CA ARG A 903 9.48 -11.04 -77.25
C ARG A 903 10.17 -12.40 -77.10
N GLU A 904 10.08 -13.03 -75.94
CA GLU A 904 10.70 -14.32 -75.61
C GLU A 904 9.62 -15.38 -75.33
N ALA A 905 9.85 -16.62 -75.78
CA ALA A 905 8.91 -17.74 -75.61
C ALA A 905 8.86 -18.30 -74.16
N GLN A 906 9.53 -17.65 -73.20
CA GLN A 906 9.60 -18.11 -71.82
C GLN A 906 8.34 -17.71 -71.03
N HIS A 907 7.85 -18.66 -70.23
CA HIS A 907 6.67 -18.48 -69.40
C HIS A 907 7.06 -17.82 -68.06
N TYR A 908 7.21 -16.50 -68.03
CA TYR A 908 7.33 -15.74 -66.77
C TYR A 908 5.97 -15.13 -66.35
N LEU A 909 5.83 -14.72 -65.09
CA LEU A 909 4.57 -14.23 -64.53
C LEU A 909 4.23 -12.81 -65.06
N CYS A 910 2.94 -12.48 -65.08
CA CYS A 910 2.44 -11.12 -65.25
C CYS A 910 2.63 -10.35 -63.94
N TYR A 911 3.23 -9.16 -64.03
CA TYR A 911 3.49 -8.28 -62.90
C TYR A 911 2.76 -6.96 -63.07
N ILE A 912 2.22 -6.44 -61.96
CA ILE A 912 1.65 -5.10 -61.87
C ILE A 912 2.77 -4.13 -61.49
N THR A 913 2.98 -3.12 -62.32
CA THR A 913 4.04 -2.11 -62.15
C THR A 913 3.56 -0.87 -61.40
N ASP A 914 2.25 -0.64 -61.33
CA ASP A 914 1.66 0.46 -60.58
C ASP A 914 0.26 0.10 -60.06
N LEU A 915 -0.13 0.61 -58.89
CA LEU A 915 -1.43 0.37 -58.28
C LEU A 915 -1.96 1.63 -57.59
N ASP A 916 -3.15 2.09 -57.97
CA ASP A 916 -3.86 3.20 -57.34
C ASP A 916 -5.03 2.69 -56.48
N LEU A 917 -5.00 3.05 -55.19
CA LEU A 917 -6.02 2.74 -54.18
C LEU A 917 -6.74 3.98 -53.64
N SER A 918 -6.52 5.17 -54.23
CA SER A 918 -7.11 6.45 -53.79
C SER A 918 -8.64 6.40 -53.69
N GLY A 919 -9.29 5.69 -54.61
CA GLY A 919 -10.73 5.46 -54.59
C GLY A 919 -11.23 4.77 -53.31
N LEU A 920 -10.45 3.84 -52.75
CA LEU A 920 -10.77 3.10 -51.53
C LEU A 920 -10.39 3.87 -50.26
N LEU A 921 -9.21 4.50 -50.24
CA LEU A 921 -8.61 5.11 -49.06
C LEU A 921 -9.07 6.55 -48.77
N GLY A 922 -9.71 7.24 -49.72
CA GLY A 922 -10.11 8.64 -49.56
C GLY A 922 -8.89 9.56 -49.41
N ASP A 923 -8.94 10.47 -48.42
CA ASP A 923 -7.85 11.43 -48.16
C ASP A 923 -6.66 10.83 -47.37
N GLY A 924 -6.73 9.56 -46.96
CA GLY A 924 -5.67 8.88 -46.21
C GLY A 924 -4.62 8.23 -47.12
N GLN A 925 -3.34 8.34 -46.76
CA GLN A 925 -2.27 7.54 -47.39
C GLN A 925 -2.23 6.14 -46.75
N GLY A 926 -2.41 5.09 -47.56
CA GLY A 926 -2.28 3.70 -47.12
C GLY A 926 -0.80 3.28 -46.97
N SER A 927 -0.53 2.28 -46.12
CA SER A 927 0.83 1.74 -45.95
C SER A 927 1.31 0.97 -47.18
N SER A 928 2.62 0.87 -47.37
CA SER A 928 3.19 0.11 -48.50
C SER A 928 2.77 -1.37 -48.47
N ASN A 929 2.59 -1.96 -47.27
CA ASN A 929 2.07 -3.31 -47.10
C ASN A 929 0.67 -3.50 -47.71
N LEU A 930 -0.24 -2.53 -47.54
CA LEU A 930 -1.58 -2.59 -48.12
C LEU A 930 -1.52 -2.67 -49.66
N TYR A 931 -0.68 -1.84 -50.29
CA TYR A 931 -0.48 -1.87 -51.74
C TYR A 931 0.08 -3.22 -52.21
N LEU A 932 1.04 -3.79 -51.48
CA LEU A 932 1.62 -5.10 -51.80
C LEU A 932 0.60 -6.25 -51.68
N ARG A 933 -0.33 -6.18 -50.72
CA ARG A 933 -1.42 -7.16 -50.58
C ARG A 933 -2.37 -7.13 -51.79
N TYR A 934 -2.86 -5.95 -52.16
CA TYR A 934 -3.71 -5.80 -53.35
C TYR A 934 -2.98 -6.19 -54.63
N LYS A 935 -1.71 -5.81 -54.77
CA LYS A 935 -0.85 -6.25 -55.88
C LYS A 935 -0.81 -7.77 -55.97
N ALA A 936 -0.53 -8.46 -54.86
CA ALA A 936 -0.41 -9.91 -54.83
C ALA A 936 -1.73 -10.61 -55.21
N ASP A 937 -2.87 -10.08 -54.76
CA ASP A 937 -4.19 -10.65 -55.09
C ASP A 937 -4.54 -10.47 -56.57
N LEU A 938 -4.29 -9.28 -57.12
CA LEU A 938 -4.51 -8.98 -58.54
C LEU A 938 -3.55 -9.78 -59.45
N GLU A 939 -2.27 -9.86 -59.08
CA GLU A 939 -1.29 -10.68 -59.80
C GLU A 939 -1.64 -12.18 -59.74
N ARG A 940 -2.17 -12.66 -58.61
CA ARG A 940 -2.63 -14.05 -58.50
C ARG A 940 -3.81 -14.31 -59.44
N ALA A 941 -4.76 -13.37 -59.54
CA ALA A 941 -5.87 -13.46 -60.49
C ALA A 941 -5.40 -13.45 -61.95
N LEU A 942 -4.49 -12.54 -62.32
CA LEU A 942 -3.89 -12.45 -63.65
C LEU A 942 -3.14 -13.74 -64.03
N ASN A 943 -2.28 -14.22 -63.14
CA ASN A 943 -1.45 -15.40 -63.42
C ASN A 943 -2.25 -16.70 -63.41
N LYS A 944 -3.29 -16.81 -62.58
CA LYS A 944 -4.23 -17.93 -62.67
C LYS A 944 -4.98 -17.94 -64.00
N ALA A 945 -5.40 -16.78 -64.49
CA ALA A 945 -6.04 -16.67 -65.80
C ALA A 945 -5.06 -17.02 -66.93
N LEU A 946 -3.78 -16.66 -66.78
CA LEU A 946 -2.71 -17.04 -67.70
C LEU A 946 -2.47 -18.56 -67.76
N GLU A 947 -2.54 -19.28 -66.64
CA GLU A 947 -2.40 -20.75 -66.62
C GLU A 947 -3.60 -21.48 -67.24
N GLN A 948 -4.74 -20.81 -67.35
CA GLN A 948 -5.99 -21.35 -67.89
C GLN A 948 -6.21 -21.00 -69.37
N ALA A 949 -5.44 -20.05 -69.91
CA ALA A 949 -5.45 -19.60 -71.30
C ALA A 949 -4.43 -20.39 -72.13
#